data_AF-A0A9P1GGK6-F1
#
_entry.id   AF-A0A9P1GGK6-F1
#
_cell.length_a   1.000
_cell.length_b   1.000
_cell.length_c   1.000
_cell.angle_alpha   90.00
_cell.angle_beta   90.00
_cell.angle_gamma   90.00
#
_symmetry.space_group_name_H-M   'P 1'
#
loop_
_entity.id
_entity.type
_entity.pdbx_description
1 polymer ?
#
loop_
_entity_poly.entity_id
_entity_poly.type
_entity_poly.pdbx_seq_one_letter_code
_entity_poly.pdbx_strand_id
1 'polypeptide(L)'
;MGKPSVGQGSFISSSPPPGDGVRGVDDTLDARRCLSSTWREKSRPFQWVEFFAGKAEATRMFKESGFSTAKLDINYMDFATGMNPMDLLTDAGFALAISTCLMADHDNGWACLFGLKCSSFSTMNAGTSGRSPCTAIGNVNFPSVNQGNILASRVMLLILLVVALGGTFLIEQPAESFLQYYPRFREMIALLQHACGTHSVHRITWWMRSYGGPTPKRHVLYANSPAIQSPYKGRLVGWSKHIKAQDAAGVARVKTVDKYVDKSGQVRYKGSKGLRPSENYPAAFGQKLVSIYKNEQLASTLARCCCNEADTAKTMKSRTWSTHELTTGLTNLLEANSLDLPDDLSQLKELEATLANLEAAQASPQASRPKEPPQVEPAEELETQPATESQVRQRVIEMFKSGQLDASTAMQLLAQSADPAPVSSEVAGSSKKSSVPEPDQTQDDDDELDEALDEVTQDDGTKLDSKAKAALKAKLRRLCEKKSGDRLMVPEWLHKKWKEGNHMALALELQKCNFDKDKFIKSCEKTYTEIDSKKHKIFGGYYTRETMKTKLKWNQKKIEGAIKLCEEDASGELVRNCKYSGEPEYWVDTDEVGERGQEREYKKQRKDTEKTPIEKPDQSRITSMASRAIRSKSVLSKFCESILQKSAKIRSLVQDLQKNYADPAAMKSIEALQRDLVALESCYNQCSELLAQGEAKDFNKDWSQQSEKMMKDCTLTCLGCKMNCH
;
A
#
# COMPACT_ATOMS: atom_id res chain seq x y z
N MET A 1 -68.27 4.95 -13.33
CA MET A 1 -67.28 4.52 -14.35
C MET A 1 -66.87 3.11 -14.00
N GLY A 2 -67.06 2.17 -14.93
CA GLY A 2 -67.25 0.74 -14.67
C GLY A 2 -65.98 -0.04 -14.31
N LYS A 3 -66.19 -1.07 -13.49
CA LYS A 3 -65.23 -2.14 -13.16
C LYS A 3 -65.06 -3.07 -14.38
N PRO A 4 -63.84 -3.59 -14.67
CA PRO A 4 -63.68 -4.65 -15.64
C PRO A 4 -63.89 -6.03 -15.02
N SER A 5 -64.53 -6.88 -15.81
CA SER A 5 -64.93 -8.26 -15.52
C SER A 5 -63.76 -9.25 -15.62
N VAL A 6 -63.85 -10.27 -14.78
CA VAL A 6 -62.99 -11.46 -14.73
C VAL A 6 -63.31 -12.36 -15.91
N GLY A 7 -62.32 -12.65 -16.76
CA GLY A 7 -62.39 -13.65 -17.82
C GLY A 7 -61.87 -15.00 -17.33
N GLN A 8 -62.73 -16.02 -17.35
CA GLN A 8 -62.36 -17.43 -17.19
C GLN A 8 -61.70 -17.94 -18.48
N GLY A 9 -60.44 -18.38 -18.36
CA GLY A 9 -59.71 -19.07 -19.43
C GLY A 9 -59.67 -20.57 -19.16
N SER A 10 -60.08 -21.34 -20.16
CA SER A 10 -60.24 -22.79 -20.20
C SER A 10 -58.91 -23.56 -20.17
N PHE A 11 -58.93 -24.68 -19.46
CA PHE A 11 -57.89 -25.73 -19.46
C PHE A 11 -57.77 -26.39 -20.83
N ILE A 12 -56.56 -26.38 -21.41
CA ILE A 12 -56.17 -27.30 -22.49
C ILE A 12 -55.02 -28.15 -21.96
N SER A 13 -55.35 -29.42 -21.71
CA SER A 13 -54.41 -30.51 -21.46
C SER A 13 -53.69 -30.82 -22.78
N SER A 14 -52.36 -30.72 -22.78
CA SER A 14 -51.52 -31.23 -23.87
C SER A 14 -50.49 -32.21 -23.31
N SER A 15 -50.52 -33.42 -23.84
CA SER A 15 -49.63 -34.54 -23.52
C SER A 15 -48.22 -34.28 -24.07
N PRO A 16 -47.15 -34.76 -23.41
CA PRO A 16 -45.79 -34.61 -23.91
C PRO A 16 -45.48 -35.62 -25.04
N PRO A 17 -44.69 -35.24 -26.06
CA PRO A 17 -44.23 -36.17 -27.09
C PRO A 17 -43.11 -37.09 -26.58
N PRO A 18 -42.89 -38.25 -27.23
CA PRO A 18 -41.95 -39.27 -26.77
C PRO A 18 -40.49 -38.88 -27.05
N GLY A 19 -39.60 -39.40 -26.21
CA GLY A 19 -38.19 -39.03 -26.13
C GLY A 19 -37.36 -39.34 -27.36
N ASP A 20 -36.48 -38.40 -27.67
CA ASP A 20 -35.39 -38.54 -28.64
C ASP A 20 -34.07 -38.86 -27.95
N GLY A 21 -33.30 -39.69 -28.65
CA GLY A 21 -32.15 -40.44 -28.16
C GLY A 21 -30.97 -39.62 -27.65
N VAL A 22 -30.37 -40.18 -26.61
CA VAL A 22 -29.09 -39.80 -26.02
C VAL A 22 -27.99 -39.96 -27.07
N ARG A 23 -27.46 -38.85 -27.60
CA ARG A 23 -26.14 -38.81 -28.25
C ARG A 23 -25.10 -38.50 -27.19
N GLY A 24 -24.10 -39.37 -27.09
CA GLY A 24 -22.95 -39.18 -26.22
C GLY A 24 -22.23 -37.87 -26.55
N VAL A 25 -22.11 -37.01 -25.55
CA VAL A 25 -21.25 -35.83 -25.58
C VAL A 25 -20.03 -36.16 -24.74
N ASP A 26 -18.88 -35.88 -25.33
CA ASP A 26 -17.51 -36.08 -24.85
C ASP A 26 -17.31 -35.46 -23.45
N ASP A 27 -17.07 -36.29 -22.44
CA ASP A 27 -16.84 -35.91 -21.04
C ASP A 27 -15.36 -35.54 -20.79
N THR A 28 -14.86 -34.55 -21.51
CA THR A 28 -13.54 -33.96 -21.21
C THR A 28 -13.69 -32.72 -20.32
N LEU A 29 -13.46 -32.93 -19.01
CA LEU A 29 -12.89 -31.99 -18.03
C LEU A 29 -13.52 -30.57 -17.98
N ASP A 30 -14.72 -30.46 -17.42
CA ASP A 30 -15.23 -29.19 -16.89
C ASP A 30 -14.85 -29.02 -15.40
N ALA A 31 -13.64 -28.53 -15.15
CA ALA A 31 -13.14 -28.22 -13.82
C ALA A 31 -14.02 -27.20 -13.04
N ARG A 32 -15.00 -26.55 -13.70
CA ARG A 32 -15.98 -25.68 -13.05
C ARG A 32 -17.00 -26.43 -12.19
N ARG A 33 -17.22 -27.73 -12.44
CA ARG A 33 -18.31 -28.49 -11.81
C ARG A 33 -17.94 -29.15 -10.48
N CYS A 34 -16.66 -29.45 -10.25
CA CYS A 34 -16.25 -30.27 -9.10
C CYS A 34 -16.12 -29.52 -7.76
N LEU A 35 -16.15 -28.19 -7.74
CA LEU A 35 -16.02 -27.40 -6.49
C LEU A 35 -17.34 -26.79 -5.97
N SER A 36 -18.51 -27.08 -6.56
CA SER A 36 -19.61 -26.10 -6.44
C SER A 36 -21.05 -26.54 -6.17
N SER A 37 -21.42 -27.82 -6.04
CA SER A 37 -22.86 -28.12 -5.89
C SER A 37 -23.41 -27.80 -4.50
N THR A 38 -22.70 -28.12 -3.42
CA THR A 38 -23.25 -27.96 -2.04
C THR A 38 -23.05 -26.57 -1.43
N TRP A 39 -22.00 -25.83 -1.83
CA TRP A 39 -21.74 -24.47 -1.30
C TRP A 39 -22.42 -23.36 -2.11
N ARG A 40 -22.56 -23.49 -3.44
CA ARG A 40 -23.26 -22.47 -4.25
C ARG A 40 -24.76 -22.44 -3.98
N GLU A 41 -25.35 -23.55 -3.53
CA GLU A 41 -26.80 -23.62 -3.32
C GLU A 41 -27.32 -22.70 -2.21
N LYS A 42 -26.47 -22.23 -1.27
CA LYS A 42 -26.91 -21.40 -0.14
C LYS A 42 -26.47 -19.94 -0.15
N SER A 43 -25.43 -19.58 -0.89
CA SER A 43 -24.94 -18.19 -0.92
C SER A 43 -25.13 -17.56 -2.29
N ARG A 44 -25.84 -16.43 -2.34
CA ARG A 44 -25.99 -15.66 -3.59
C ARG A 44 -24.62 -15.08 -3.97
N PRO A 45 -24.16 -15.27 -5.21
CA PRO A 45 -22.86 -14.76 -5.65
C PRO A 45 -22.82 -13.22 -5.54
N PHE A 46 -21.62 -12.66 -5.33
CA PHE A 46 -21.48 -11.23 -5.08
C PHE A 46 -21.60 -10.40 -6.37
N GLN A 47 -22.48 -9.42 -6.36
CA GLN A 47 -22.66 -8.47 -7.46
C GLN A 47 -21.80 -7.21 -7.26
N TRP A 48 -21.44 -6.91 -6.01
CA TRP A 48 -20.58 -5.80 -5.64
C TRP A 48 -19.54 -6.21 -4.60
N VAL A 49 -18.27 -5.86 -4.85
CA VAL A 49 -17.17 -6.08 -3.91
C VAL A 49 -16.45 -4.75 -3.66
N GLU A 50 -16.22 -4.38 -2.40
CA GLU A 50 -15.44 -3.20 -2.03
C GLU A 50 -14.21 -3.59 -1.21
N PHE A 51 -13.02 -3.32 -1.75
CA PHE A 51 -11.74 -3.47 -1.05
C PHE A 51 -11.29 -2.11 -0.49
N PHE A 52 -10.68 -2.13 0.70
CA PHE A 52 -10.33 -0.93 1.47
C PHE A 52 -11.56 -0.09 1.79
N ALA A 53 -12.62 -0.78 2.23
CA ALA A 53 -13.95 -0.20 2.30
C ALA A 53 -14.08 0.92 3.35
N GLY A 54 -13.19 1.01 4.34
CA GLY A 54 -13.26 2.01 5.41
C GLY A 54 -14.61 1.94 6.13
N LYS A 55 -15.52 2.87 5.87
CA LYS A 55 -16.91 2.83 6.39
C LYS A 55 -17.88 2.00 5.54
N ALA A 56 -17.44 1.44 4.41
CA ALA A 56 -18.23 0.66 3.46
C ALA A 56 -19.49 1.37 2.97
N GLU A 57 -19.37 2.68 2.75
CA GLU A 57 -20.49 3.54 2.35
C GLU A 57 -21.01 3.18 0.97
N ALA A 58 -20.13 2.84 0.02
CA ALA A 58 -20.55 2.36 -1.29
C ALA A 58 -21.26 1.00 -1.19
N THR A 59 -20.65 0.03 -0.49
CA THR A 59 -21.26 -1.28 -0.23
C THR A 59 -22.62 -1.17 0.46
N ARG A 60 -22.77 -0.28 1.44
CA ARG A 60 -24.05 -0.05 2.11
C ARG A 60 -25.14 0.37 1.12
N MET A 61 -24.85 1.31 0.22
CA MET A 61 -25.81 1.75 -0.80
C MET A 61 -26.17 0.64 -1.79
N PHE A 62 -25.23 -0.23 -2.15
CA PHE A 62 -25.52 -1.41 -2.98
C PHE A 62 -26.41 -2.43 -2.26
N LYS A 63 -26.12 -2.70 -0.98
CA LYS A 63 -26.92 -3.60 -0.15
C LYS A 63 -28.35 -3.08 0.04
N GLU A 64 -28.51 -1.79 0.33
CA GLU A 64 -29.84 -1.13 0.42
C GLU A 64 -30.62 -1.17 -0.90
N SER A 65 -29.90 -1.30 -2.03
CA SER A 65 -30.50 -1.43 -3.36
C SER A 65 -30.83 -2.87 -3.77
N GLY A 66 -30.63 -3.84 -2.88
CA GLY A 66 -30.99 -5.25 -3.07
C GLY A 66 -29.90 -6.12 -3.71
N PHE A 67 -28.68 -5.61 -3.87
CA PHE A 67 -27.57 -6.38 -4.44
C PHE A 67 -26.85 -7.24 -3.40
N SER A 68 -26.33 -8.40 -3.83
CA SER A 68 -25.40 -9.19 -3.01
C SER A 68 -24.04 -8.50 -2.96
N THR A 69 -23.48 -8.31 -1.75
CA THR A 69 -22.28 -7.49 -1.56
C THR A 69 -21.23 -8.12 -0.65
N ALA A 70 -19.96 -7.90 -0.93
CA ALA A 70 -18.85 -8.15 -0.01
C ALA A 70 -18.04 -6.87 0.25
N LYS A 71 -17.47 -6.76 1.45
CA LYS A 71 -16.57 -5.65 1.85
C LYS A 71 -15.38 -6.18 2.62
N LEU A 72 -14.19 -5.71 2.27
CA LEU A 72 -12.93 -6.11 2.90
C LEU A 72 -12.16 -4.87 3.33
N ASP A 73 -11.82 -4.82 4.62
CA ASP A 73 -11.00 -3.77 5.20
C ASP A 73 -10.31 -4.30 6.46
N ILE A 74 -9.06 -3.89 6.67
CA ILE A 74 -8.28 -4.27 7.85
C ILE A 74 -8.99 -3.87 9.16
N ASN A 75 -9.82 -2.83 9.13
CA ASN A 75 -10.54 -2.34 10.32
C ASN A 75 -11.75 -3.20 10.72
N TYR A 76 -12.12 -4.24 9.96
CA TYR A 76 -13.34 -5.03 10.24
C TYR A 76 -13.10 -6.27 11.09
N MET A 77 -11.86 -6.69 11.24
CA MET A 77 -11.51 -7.82 12.10
C MET A 77 -10.31 -7.42 12.92
N ASP A 78 -10.50 -7.39 14.24
CA ASP A 78 -9.39 -7.25 15.17
C ASP A 78 -9.02 -8.66 15.63
N PHE A 79 -7.74 -9.02 15.53
CA PHE A 79 -7.28 -10.36 15.89
C PHE A 79 -6.34 -10.27 17.09
N ALA A 80 -6.85 -10.69 18.25
CA ALA A 80 -6.12 -10.65 19.51
C ALA A 80 -4.90 -11.61 19.55
N THR A 81 -4.79 -12.58 18.63
CA THR A 81 -3.77 -13.64 18.68
C THR A 81 -3.25 -14.11 17.31
N GLY A 82 -3.50 -13.40 16.20
CA GLY A 82 -3.14 -13.90 14.86
C GLY A 82 -3.09 -12.87 13.74
N MET A 83 -2.94 -13.37 12.50
CA MET A 83 -2.93 -12.54 11.29
C MET A 83 -4.36 -12.15 10.90
N ASN A 84 -4.58 -10.86 10.64
CA ASN A 84 -5.89 -10.37 10.20
C ASN A 84 -6.19 -10.88 8.78
N PRO A 85 -7.24 -11.70 8.58
CA PRO A 85 -7.57 -12.26 7.27
C PRO A 85 -8.14 -11.20 6.31
N MET A 86 -8.36 -9.96 6.75
CA MET A 86 -8.72 -8.83 5.89
C MET A 86 -7.51 -7.94 5.56
N ASP A 87 -6.31 -8.26 6.07
CA ASP A 87 -5.09 -7.53 5.72
C ASP A 87 -4.50 -8.05 4.40
N LEU A 88 -4.69 -7.28 3.34
CA LEU A 88 -4.15 -7.57 2.00
C LEU A 88 -2.61 -7.57 1.96
N LEU A 89 -1.89 -7.17 3.01
CA LEU A 89 -0.44 -7.37 3.12
C LEU A 89 -0.06 -8.81 3.49
N THR A 90 -0.99 -9.58 4.04
CA THR A 90 -0.78 -10.97 4.45
C THR A 90 -1.20 -11.94 3.35
N ASP A 91 -0.61 -13.13 3.30
CA ASP A 91 -0.99 -14.13 2.29
C ASP A 91 -2.41 -14.64 2.51
N ALA A 92 -2.80 -14.84 3.77
CA ALA A 92 -4.17 -15.20 4.14
C ALA A 92 -5.18 -14.14 3.66
N GLY A 93 -4.90 -12.85 3.89
CA GLY A 93 -5.80 -11.79 3.44
C GLY A 93 -5.82 -11.58 1.95
N PHE A 94 -4.71 -11.84 1.26
CA PHE A 94 -4.71 -11.85 -0.20
C PHE A 94 -5.45 -13.06 -0.78
N ALA A 95 -5.32 -14.23 -0.19
CA ALA A 95 -6.10 -15.42 -0.56
C ALA A 95 -7.61 -15.21 -0.33
N LEU A 96 -8.00 -14.55 0.76
CA LEU A 96 -9.40 -14.18 1.00
C LEU A 96 -9.90 -13.19 -0.07
N ALA A 97 -9.08 -12.22 -0.46
CA ALA A 97 -9.41 -11.28 -1.53
C ALA A 97 -9.64 -11.97 -2.88
N ILE A 98 -8.75 -12.90 -3.27
CA ILE A 98 -8.90 -13.73 -4.46
C ILE A 98 -10.18 -14.57 -4.38
N SER A 99 -10.40 -15.25 -3.26
CA SER A 99 -11.60 -16.08 -3.04
C SER A 99 -12.88 -15.26 -3.17
N THR A 100 -12.88 -14.02 -2.68
CA THR A 100 -14.02 -13.10 -2.82
C THR A 100 -14.31 -12.78 -4.29
N CYS A 101 -13.28 -12.55 -5.11
CA CYS A 101 -13.45 -12.35 -6.55
C CYS A 101 -13.99 -13.60 -7.26
N LEU A 102 -13.57 -14.80 -6.83
CA LEU A 102 -14.04 -16.08 -7.39
C LEU A 102 -15.49 -16.44 -6.99
N MET A 103 -16.01 -15.83 -5.92
CA MET A 103 -17.40 -15.98 -5.47
C MET A 103 -18.35 -14.93 -6.09
N ALA A 104 -17.87 -14.13 -7.03
CA ALA A 104 -18.68 -13.09 -7.64
C ALA A 104 -19.70 -13.64 -8.66
N ASP A 105 -20.68 -12.82 -9.02
CA ASP A 105 -21.73 -13.16 -9.98
C ASP A 105 -21.22 -12.99 -11.41
N HIS A 106 -20.48 -14.01 -11.87
CA HIS A 106 -19.89 -14.02 -13.20
C HIS A 106 -20.92 -14.11 -14.33
N ASP A 107 -22.12 -14.64 -14.04
CA ASP A 107 -23.16 -14.88 -15.03
C ASP A 107 -24.00 -13.62 -15.29
N ASN A 108 -24.33 -12.87 -14.23
CA ASN A 108 -25.09 -11.62 -14.34
C ASN A 108 -24.21 -10.37 -14.27
N GLY A 109 -22.89 -10.57 -14.26
CA GLY A 109 -21.85 -9.58 -14.08
C GLY A 109 -21.81 -8.96 -12.68
N TRP A 110 -20.64 -8.41 -12.38
CA TRP A 110 -20.32 -7.89 -11.07
C TRP A 110 -19.33 -6.73 -11.19
N ALA A 111 -19.23 -5.92 -10.13
CA ALA A 111 -18.30 -4.80 -10.07
C ALA A 111 -17.50 -4.79 -8.76
N CYS A 112 -16.29 -4.28 -8.85
CA CYS A 112 -15.34 -4.24 -7.76
C CYS A 112 -14.72 -2.85 -7.59
N LEU A 113 -14.88 -2.24 -6.42
CA LEU A 113 -14.26 -0.96 -6.06
C LEU A 113 -13.02 -1.17 -5.19
N PHE A 114 -11.91 -0.56 -5.61
CA PHE A 114 -10.65 -0.52 -4.89
C PHE A 114 -10.38 0.90 -4.36
N GLY A 115 -10.62 1.10 -3.06
CA GLY A 115 -10.28 2.32 -2.33
C GLY A 115 -8.83 2.35 -1.83
N LEU A 116 -7.87 1.94 -2.65
CA LEU A 116 -6.48 1.71 -2.22
C LEU A 116 -5.95 2.88 -1.38
N LYS A 117 -5.39 2.56 -0.20
CA LYS A 117 -4.94 3.56 0.78
C LYS A 117 -3.99 4.59 0.15
N CYS A 118 -4.51 5.79 -0.11
CA CYS A 118 -3.79 6.83 -0.84
C CYS A 118 -2.65 7.49 -0.04
N SER A 119 -2.56 7.28 1.27
CA SER A 119 -1.56 7.92 2.14
C SER A 119 -0.12 7.79 1.64
N SER A 120 0.29 6.62 1.12
CA SER A 120 1.65 6.39 0.60
C SER A 120 1.88 7.08 -0.76
N PHE A 121 0.83 7.18 -1.59
CA PHE A 121 0.89 7.70 -2.96
C PHE A 121 0.47 9.17 -3.08
N SER A 122 -0.02 9.79 -2.02
CA SER A 122 -0.50 11.18 -2.07
C SER A 122 0.65 12.19 -2.17
N THR A 123 0.41 13.30 -2.85
CA THR A 123 1.33 14.45 -2.87
C THR A 123 1.62 15.00 -1.47
N MET A 124 0.70 14.81 -0.51
CA MET A 124 0.89 15.16 0.90
C MET A 124 2.02 14.39 1.57
N ASN A 125 2.31 13.18 1.10
CA ASN A 125 3.36 12.33 1.64
C ASN A 125 4.65 12.37 0.81
N ALA A 126 4.72 13.15 -0.28
CA ALA A 126 5.87 13.17 -1.20
C ALA A 126 7.21 13.43 -0.49
N GLY A 127 7.22 14.32 0.51
CA GLY A 127 8.42 14.66 1.26
C GLY A 127 8.98 13.51 2.10
N THR A 128 8.10 12.71 2.71
CA THR A 128 8.50 11.55 3.52
C THR A 128 8.71 10.31 2.64
N SER A 129 7.78 10.05 1.72
CA SER A 129 7.81 8.88 0.86
C SER A 129 8.88 8.98 -0.23
N GLY A 130 9.42 10.16 -0.54
CA GLY A 130 10.32 10.37 -1.66
C GLY A 130 9.68 10.11 -3.03
N ARG A 131 8.35 9.97 -3.08
CA ARG A 131 7.63 9.71 -4.33
C ARG A 131 7.50 10.98 -5.15
N SER A 132 7.67 10.81 -6.45
CA SER A 132 7.39 11.80 -7.49
C SER A 132 6.92 11.09 -8.76
N PRO A 133 6.49 11.79 -9.81
CA PRO A 133 6.19 11.15 -11.09
C PRO A 133 7.37 10.37 -11.69
N CYS A 134 8.62 10.75 -11.38
CA CYS A 134 9.84 10.07 -11.84
C CYS A 134 10.35 9.01 -10.85
N THR A 135 9.94 9.10 -9.59
CA THR A 135 10.36 8.20 -8.50
C THR A 135 9.13 7.59 -7.83
N ALA A 136 8.21 7.06 -8.63
CA ALA A 136 6.89 6.65 -8.16
C ALA A 136 6.93 5.52 -7.11
N ILE A 137 8.01 4.72 -7.07
CA ILE A 137 8.28 3.68 -6.04
C ILE A 137 8.56 4.30 -4.66
N GLY A 138 9.16 5.49 -4.63
CA GLY A 138 9.55 6.18 -3.40
C GLY A 138 10.76 5.57 -2.69
N ASN A 139 10.98 5.99 -1.46
CA ASN A 139 12.01 5.52 -0.55
C ASN A 139 11.50 4.30 0.24
N VAL A 140 11.83 3.11 -0.25
CA VAL A 140 11.39 1.83 0.32
C VAL A 140 11.96 1.52 1.70
N ASN A 141 12.95 2.29 2.17
CA ASN A 141 13.45 2.17 3.55
C ASN A 141 12.39 2.57 4.59
N PHE A 142 11.35 3.30 4.20
CA PHE A 142 10.20 3.53 5.06
C PHE A 142 9.20 2.37 4.94
N PRO A 143 8.86 1.66 6.05
CA PRO A 143 7.94 0.52 6.01
C PRO A 143 6.59 0.84 5.35
N SER A 144 6.05 2.04 5.56
CA SER A 144 4.79 2.49 4.94
C SER A 144 4.87 2.71 3.43
N VAL A 145 6.06 2.99 2.90
CA VAL A 145 6.30 3.08 1.46
C VAL A 145 6.38 1.67 0.87
N ASN A 146 7.12 0.77 1.52
CA ASN A 146 7.24 -0.62 1.11
C ASN A 146 5.88 -1.33 1.10
N GLN A 147 5.14 -1.26 2.21
CA GLN A 147 3.78 -1.80 2.32
C GLN A 147 2.83 -1.19 1.27
N GLY A 148 2.94 0.12 1.01
CA GLY A 148 2.18 0.76 -0.05
C GLY A 148 2.46 0.19 -1.44
N ASN A 149 3.71 -0.17 -1.74
CA ASN A 149 4.10 -0.80 -3.00
C ASN A 149 3.54 -2.24 -3.12
N ILE A 150 3.62 -3.02 -2.04
CA ILE A 150 3.07 -4.38 -1.98
C ILE A 150 1.55 -4.33 -2.21
N LEU A 151 0.84 -3.48 -1.47
CA LEU A 151 -0.61 -3.30 -1.64
C LEU A 151 -0.98 -2.87 -3.06
N ALA A 152 -0.26 -1.90 -3.63
CA ALA A 152 -0.52 -1.47 -5.00
C ALA A 152 -0.33 -2.62 -5.99
N SER A 153 0.74 -3.40 -5.86
CA SER A 153 1.01 -4.55 -6.73
C SER A 153 -0.07 -5.63 -6.62
N ARG A 154 -0.47 -6.00 -5.39
CA ARG A 154 -1.55 -6.95 -5.14
C ARG A 154 -2.88 -6.49 -5.70
N VAL A 155 -3.21 -5.20 -5.59
CA VAL A 155 -4.41 -4.62 -6.19
C VAL A 155 -4.37 -4.65 -7.72
N MET A 156 -3.22 -4.39 -8.35
CA MET A 156 -3.12 -4.49 -9.82
C MET A 156 -3.39 -5.93 -10.28
N LEU A 157 -2.89 -6.93 -9.55
CA LEU A 157 -3.15 -8.34 -9.83
C LEU A 157 -4.64 -8.70 -9.64
N LEU A 158 -5.28 -8.21 -8.57
CA LEU A 158 -6.73 -8.38 -8.37
C LEU A 158 -7.55 -7.71 -9.47
N ILE A 159 -7.14 -6.54 -9.98
CA ILE A 159 -7.81 -5.89 -11.10
C ILE A 159 -7.72 -6.76 -12.36
N LEU A 160 -6.54 -7.32 -12.67
CA LEU A 160 -6.38 -8.24 -13.79
C LEU A 160 -7.29 -9.48 -13.62
N LEU A 161 -7.38 -10.03 -12.41
CA LEU A 161 -8.30 -11.13 -12.10
C LEU A 161 -9.77 -10.73 -12.28
N VAL A 162 -10.18 -9.56 -11.79
CA VAL A 162 -11.55 -9.03 -11.98
C VAL A 162 -11.90 -8.98 -13.47
N VAL A 163 -11.01 -8.44 -14.30
CA VAL A 163 -11.23 -8.35 -15.75
C VAL A 163 -11.28 -9.73 -16.40
N ALA A 164 -10.37 -10.64 -16.03
CA ALA A 164 -10.34 -12.01 -16.54
C ALA A 164 -11.63 -12.80 -16.19
N LEU A 165 -12.24 -12.49 -15.05
CA LEU A 165 -13.50 -13.05 -14.58
C LEU A 165 -14.75 -12.29 -15.09
N GLY A 166 -14.60 -11.45 -16.12
CA GLY A 166 -15.69 -10.69 -16.75
C GLY A 166 -16.29 -9.58 -15.88
N GLY A 167 -15.61 -9.18 -14.81
CA GLY A 167 -16.05 -8.13 -13.90
C GLY A 167 -15.68 -6.71 -14.33
N THR A 168 -16.33 -5.73 -13.71
CA THR A 168 -15.91 -4.32 -13.79
C THR A 168 -14.98 -3.98 -12.64
N PHE A 169 -13.79 -3.44 -12.90
CA PHE A 169 -12.99 -2.83 -11.85
C PHE A 169 -13.24 -1.32 -11.78
N LEU A 170 -13.13 -0.78 -10.58
CA LEU A 170 -13.16 0.65 -10.26
C LEU A 170 -11.99 0.91 -9.31
N ILE A 171 -11.00 1.70 -9.70
CA ILE A 171 -9.93 2.13 -8.78
C ILE A 171 -9.97 3.64 -8.59
N GLU A 172 -10.31 4.04 -7.37
CA GLU A 172 -10.46 5.44 -6.98
C GLU A 172 -9.19 5.91 -6.28
N GLN A 173 -8.72 7.11 -6.64
CA GLN A 173 -7.64 7.80 -5.97
C GLN A 173 -7.88 9.31 -5.90
N PRO A 174 -7.22 10.04 -4.97
CA PRO A 174 -7.07 11.48 -5.11
C PRO A 174 -6.44 11.83 -6.47
N ALA A 175 -6.89 12.92 -7.10
CA ALA A 175 -6.42 13.30 -8.43
C ALA A 175 -4.92 13.68 -8.49
N GLU A 176 -4.30 13.92 -7.33
CA GLU A 176 -2.87 14.21 -7.15
C GLU A 176 -2.10 12.98 -6.64
N SER A 177 -2.68 11.78 -6.74
CA SER A 177 -2.01 10.53 -6.39
C SER A 177 -0.92 10.18 -7.40
N PHE A 178 0.21 9.68 -6.90
CA PHE A 178 1.30 9.15 -7.70
C PHE A 178 1.06 7.71 -8.18
N LEU A 179 -0.05 7.08 -7.79
CA LEU A 179 -0.35 5.70 -8.17
C LEU A 179 -0.33 5.50 -9.70
N GLN A 180 -0.82 6.47 -10.47
CA GLN A 180 -0.82 6.42 -11.94
C GLN A 180 0.58 6.38 -12.57
N TYR A 181 1.61 6.72 -11.80
CA TYR A 181 3.02 6.65 -12.22
C TYR A 181 3.72 5.40 -11.71
N TYR A 182 3.07 4.61 -10.84
CA TYR A 182 3.63 3.38 -10.29
C TYR A 182 3.83 2.34 -11.41
N PRO A 183 4.98 1.65 -11.48
CA PRO A 183 5.29 0.74 -12.59
C PRO A 183 4.21 -0.30 -12.85
N ARG A 184 3.77 -1.04 -11.82
CA ARG A 184 2.70 -2.05 -11.96
C ARG A 184 1.37 -1.49 -12.42
N PHE A 185 1.05 -0.24 -12.04
CA PHE A 185 -0.16 0.40 -12.52
C PHE A 185 -0.06 0.65 -14.03
N ARG A 186 1.08 1.13 -14.51
CA ARG A 186 1.31 1.34 -15.95
C ARG A 186 1.34 0.05 -16.73
N GLU A 187 1.98 -0.99 -16.20
CA GLU A 187 1.98 -2.33 -16.78
C GLU A 187 0.56 -2.89 -16.89
N MET A 188 -0.24 -2.81 -15.83
CA MET A 188 -1.65 -3.21 -15.84
C MET A 188 -2.44 -2.45 -16.92
N ILE A 189 -2.31 -1.11 -17.00
CA ILE A 189 -2.98 -0.32 -18.03
C ILE A 189 -2.54 -0.75 -19.44
N ALA A 190 -1.24 -0.93 -19.65
CA ALA A 190 -0.70 -1.35 -20.96
C ALA A 190 -1.21 -2.74 -21.35
N LEU A 191 -1.25 -3.69 -20.41
CA LEU A 191 -1.80 -5.03 -20.63
C LEU A 191 -3.28 -4.98 -21.00
N LEU A 192 -4.09 -4.20 -20.28
CA LEU A 192 -5.52 -4.04 -20.58
C LEU A 192 -5.74 -3.36 -21.93
N GLN A 193 -4.91 -2.38 -22.30
CA GLN A 193 -4.99 -1.71 -23.59
C GLN A 193 -4.56 -2.64 -24.74
N HIS A 194 -3.57 -3.49 -24.51
CA HIS A 194 -3.12 -4.48 -25.48
C HIS A 194 -4.16 -5.59 -25.67
N ALA A 195 -4.69 -6.16 -24.57
CA ALA A 195 -5.61 -7.28 -24.61
C ALA A 195 -7.04 -6.89 -25.03
N CYS A 196 -7.49 -5.68 -24.70
CA CYS A 196 -8.88 -5.26 -24.87
C CYS A 196 -9.05 -3.99 -25.74
N GLY A 197 -7.96 -3.49 -26.33
CA GLY A 197 -7.94 -2.28 -27.15
C GLY A 197 -7.71 -0.97 -26.36
N THR A 198 -7.33 0.10 -27.06
CA THR A 198 -6.94 1.40 -26.46
C THR A 198 -8.04 2.08 -25.64
N HIS A 199 -9.30 1.72 -25.87
CA HIS A 199 -10.46 2.25 -25.17
C HIS A 199 -10.90 1.40 -23.97
N SER A 200 -10.13 0.38 -23.61
CA SER A 200 -10.49 -0.58 -22.55
C SER A 200 -10.42 -0.02 -21.14
N VAL A 201 -9.74 1.12 -20.92
CA VAL A 201 -9.68 1.79 -19.61
C VAL A 201 -10.07 3.25 -19.74
N HIS A 202 -11.12 3.61 -19.01
CA HIS A 202 -11.63 4.96 -18.91
C HIS A 202 -11.12 5.63 -17.64
N ARG A 203 -10.85 6.93 -17.74
CA ARG A 203 -10.41 7.77 -16.64
C ARG A 203 -11.35 8.96 -16.49
N ILE A 204 -11.87 9.17 -15.29
CA ILE A 204 -12.66 10.35 -14.96
C ILE A 204 -12.07 11.09 -13.77
N THR A 205 -12.35 12.39 -13.66
CA THR A 205 -12.07 13.17 -12.46
C THR A 205 -13.31 13.92 -12.03
N TRP A 206 -13.55 14.02 -10.72
CA TRP A 206 -14.66 14.79 -10.15
C TRP A 206 -14.27 15.42 -8.83
N TRP A 207 -15.16 16.26 -8.29
CA TRP A 207 -15.02 16.84 -6.97
C TRP A 207 -15.88 16.06 -5.97
N MET A 208 -15.30 15.54 -4.89
CA MET A 208 -16.08 14.77 -3.90
C MET A 208 -17.17 15.62 -3.24
N ARG A 209 -16.98 16.95 -3.19
CA ARG A 209 -18.00 17.91 -2.76
C ARG A 209 -19.29 17.85 -3.59
N SER A 210 -19.21 17.49 -4.86
CA SER A 210 -20.40 17.29 -5.72
C SER A 210 -21.30 16.13 -5.27
N TYR A 211 -20.82 15.33 -4.32
CA TYR A 211 -21.51 14.22 -3.66
C TYR A 211 -21.67 14.45 -2.16
N GLY A 212 -21.53 15.68 -1.66
CA GLY A 212 -21.68 15.97 -0.23
C GLY A 212 -20.42 15.75 0.61
N GLY A 213 -19.26 15.49 -0.02
CA GLY A 213 -17.98 15.44 0.70
C GLY A 213 -17.70 16.74 1.48
N PRO A 214 -17.00 16.67 2.63
CA PRO A 214 -16.78 17.83 3.49
C PRO A 214 -15.83 18.87 2.86
N THR A 215 -14.98 18.44 1.93
CA THR A 215 -14.00 19.28 1.25
C THR A 215 -14.11 19.13 -0.27
N PRO A 216 -13.67 20.12 -1.05
CA PRO A 216 -13.61 20.03 -2.50
C PRO A 216 -12.37 19.22 -2.90
N LYS A 217 -12.20 18.00 -2.37
CA LYS A 217 -11.10 17.14 -2.80
C LYS A 217 -11.41 16.66 -4.21
N ARG A 218 -10.43 16.77 -5.11
CA ARG A 218 -10.55 16.23 -6.47
C ARG A 218 -10.12 14.77 -6.48
N HIS A 219 -10.95 13.91 -7.03
CA HIS A 219 -10.71 12.48 -7.15
C HIS A 219 -10.56 12.10 -8.62
N VAL A 220 -9.92 10.97 -8.86
CA VAL A 220 -9.77 10.30 -10.14
C VAL A 220 -10.23 8.85 -9.99
N LEU A 221 -10.88 8.32 -11.02
CA LEU A 221 -11.35 6.94 -11.07
C LEU A 221 -10.93 6.37 -12.40
N TYR A 222 -10.37 5.17 -12.34
CA TYR A 222 -10.10 4.35 -13.52
C TYR A 222 -11.02 3.14 -13.49
N ALA A 223 -11.56 2.75 -14.65
CA ALA A 223 -12.39 1.56 -14.78
C ALA A 223 -12.39 1.05 -16.22
N ASN A 224 -12.76 -0.21 -16.41
CA ASN A 224 -12.96 -0.81 -17.72
C ASN A 224 -14.35 -0.59 -18.33
N SER A 225 -15.15 0.33 -17.78
CA SER A 225 -16.47 0.67 -18.32
C SER A 225 -16.63 2.17 -18.56
N PRO A 226 -17.20 2.61 -19.69
CA PRO A 226 -17.42 4.03 -19.98
C PRO A 226 -18.45 4.70 -19.05
N ALA A 227 -19.29 3.93 -18.36
CA ALA A 227 -20.26 4.40 -17.36
C ALA A 227 -19.71 5.39 -16.35
N ILE A 228 -18.43 5.18 -16.03
CA ILE A 228 -17.68 5.93 -15.05
C ILE A 228 -17.48 7.38 -15.45
N GLN A 229 -17.92 7.82 -16.63
CA GLN A 229 -17.95 9.25 -16.97
C GLN A 229 -19.03 10.00 -16.19
N SER A 230 -20.13 9.35 -15.82
CA SER A 230 -21.29 10.00 -15.20
C SER A 230 -21.09 10.55 -13.76
N PRO A 231 -20.08 10.16 -12.96
CA PRO A 231 -19.68 10.86 -11.74
C PRO A 231 -19.18 12.30 -11.96
N TYR A 232 -18.84 12.70 -13.18
CA TYR A 232 -18.43 14.08 -13.44
C TYR A 232 -19.64 15.01 -13.57
N LYS A 233 -19.86 15.86 -12.57
CA LYS A 233 -20.90 16.90 -12.57
C LYS A 233 -20.41 18.27 -13.07
N GLY A 234 -19.33 18.31 -13.85
CA GLY A 234 -18.71 19.56 -14.29
C GLY A 234 -17.71 20.15 -13.31
N ARG A 235 -17.27 21.38 -13.60
CA ARG A 235 -16.38 22.16 -12.72
C ARG A 235 -17.13 22.60 -11.46
N LEU A 236 -16.48 22.54 -10.31
CA LEU A 236 -17.04 23.05 -9.07
C LEU A 236 -17.11 24.59 -9.13
N VAL A 237 -18.30 25.13 -9.38
CA VAL A 237 -18.57 26.58 -9.42
C VAL A 237 -19.08 27.09 -8.08
N GLY A 238 -18.88 28.38 -7.80
CA GLY A 238 -19.41 29.02 -6.58
C GLY A 238 -18.75 28.61 -5.26
N TRP A 239 -17.79 27.68 -5.27
CA TRP A 239 -17.15 27.18 -4.05
C TRP A 239 -16.48 28.29 -3.24
N SER A 240 -15.81 29.24 -3.89
CA SER A 240 -15.22 30.40 -3.20
C SER A 240 -16.28 31.24 -2.48
N LYS A 241 -17.47 31.42 -3.07
CA LYS A 241 -18.59 32.13 -2.41
C LYS A 241 -19.12 31.34 -1.22
N HIS A 242 -19.25 30.02 -1.35
CA HIS A 242 -19.64 29.13 -0.24
C HIS A 242 -18.64 29.19 0.91
N ILE A 243 -17.34 29.15 0.60
CA ILE A 243 -16.23 29.32 1.56
C ILE A 243 -16.36 30.65 2.31
N LYS A 244 -16.59 31.76 1.60
CA LYS A 244 -16.77 33.07 2.21
C LYS A 244 -18.04 33.14 3.09
N ALA A 245 -19.13 32.52 2.65
CA ALA A 245 -20.36 32.45 3.42
C ALA A 245 -20.20 31.62 4.70
N GLN A 246 -19.47 30.49 4.64
CA GLN A 246 -19.13 29.71 5.84
C GLN A 246 -18.27 30.49 6.82
N ASP A 247 -17.28 31.24 6.34
CA ASP A 247 -16.46 32.11 7.20
C ASP A 247 -17.30 33.21 7.85
N ALA A 248 -18.18 33.85 7.07
CA ALA A 248 -19.07 34.89 7.58
C ALA A 248 -20.06 34.35 8.64
N ALA A 249 -20.45 33.08 8.52
CA ALA A 249 -21.31 32.39 9.47
C ALA A 249 -20.55 31.76 10.65
N GLY A 250 -19.23 31.92 10.74
CA GLY A 250 -18.41 31.31 11.81
C GLY A 250 -18.35 29.78 11.77
N VAL A 251 -18.70 29.16 10.63
CA VAL A 251 -18.68 27.69 10.49
C VAL A 251 -17.24 27.21 10.37
N ALA A 252 -16.79 26.43 11.36
CA ALA A 252 -15.46 25.86 11.36
C ALA A 252 -15.21 25.00 10.11
N ARG A 253 -14.15 25.32 9.37
CA ARG A 253 -13.76 24.55 8.17
C ARG A 253 -13.05 23.27 8.58
N VAL A 254 -13.31 22.20 7.83
CA VAL A 254 -12.46 21.01 7.86
C VAL A 254 -11.11 21.36 7.23
N LYS A 255 -10.17 21.76 8.07
CA LYS A 255 -8.77 21.94 7.69
C LYS A 255 -8.17 20.57 7.48
N THR A 256 -7.72 20.25 6.27
CA THR A 256 -7.06 18.97 5.91
C THR A 256 -5.53 19.07 5.85
N VAL A 257 -5.00 20.29 5.85
CA VAL A 257 -3.57 20.56 5.70
C VAL A 257 -3.13 21.63 6.68
N ASP A 258 -2.05 21.34 7.40
CA ASP A 258 -1.30 22.32 8.21
C ASP A 258 -0.09 22.81 7.44
N LYS A 259 -0.02 24.11 7.18
CA LYS A 259 1.16 24.76 6.60
C LYS A 259 2.08 25.21 7.74
N TYR A 260 3.37 24.99 7.59
CA TYR A 260 4.39 25.43 8.55
C TYR A 260 5.64 25.90 7.81
N VAL A 261 6.42 26.78 8.42
CA VAL A 261 7.73 27.20 7.89
C VAL A 261 8.79 26.33 8.57
N ASP A 262 9.60 25.63 7.79
CA ASP A 262 10.65 24.78 8.34
C ASP A 262 11.87 25.61 8.81
N LYS A 263 12.87 24.95 9.40
CA LYS A 263 14.09 25.59 9.91
C LYS A 263 14.93 26.27 8.83
N SER A 264 14.64 26.03 7.55
CA SER A 264 15.30 26.65 6.39
C SER A 264 14.51 27.84 5.82
N GLY A 265 13.40 28.22 6.45
CA GLY A 265 12.53 29.29 5.96
C GLY A 265 11.59 28.86 4.83
N GLN A 266 11.55 27.57 4.48
CA GLN A 266 10.68 27.07 3.41
C GLN A 266 9.29 26.73 3.94
N VAL A 267 8.26 27.15 3.21
CA VAL A 267 6.87 26.75 3.52
C VAL A 267 6.68 25.29 3.16
N ARG A 268 6.36 24.48 4.17
CA ARG A 268 6.01 23.07 4.09
C ARG A 268 4.55 22.88 4.45
N TYR A 269 4.05 21.68 4.20
CA TYR A 269 2.73 21.27 4.57
C TYR A 269 2.73 19.84 5.09
N LYS A 270 1.81 19.54 6.01
CA LYS A 270 1.53 18.18 6.51
C LYS A 270 0.02 17.97 6.57
N GLY A 271 -0.43 16.72 6.55
CA GLY A 271 -1.84 16.41 6.81
C GLY A 271 -2.23 16.83 8.22
N SER A 272 -3.39 17.46 8.38
CA SER A 272 -3.97 17.77 9.70
C SER A 272 -4.83 16.61 10.20
N LYS A 273 -5.34 16.72 11.44
CA LYS A 273 -6.31 15.74 11.99
C LYS A 273 -7.59 15.60 11.13
N GLY A 274 -8.00 16.67 10.45
CA GLY A 274 -9.17 16.68 9.56
C GLY A 274 -8.97 15.95 8.22
N LEU A 275 -7.75 15.48 7.91
CA LEU A 275 -7.48 14.76 6.67
C LEU A 275 -8.14 13.38 6.63
N ARG A 276 -7.98 12.55 7.67
CA ARG A 276 -8.52 11.18 7.71
C ARG A 276 -10.05 11.13 7.59
N PRO A 277 -10.84 11.95 8.32
CA PRO A 277 -12.29 11.97 8.16
C PRO A 277 -12.76 12.29 6.73
N SER A 278 -11.96 13.02 5.95
CA SER A 278 -12.24 13.37 4.56
C SER A 278 -12.01 12.23 3.56
N GLU A 279 -11.52 11.08 4.02
CA GLU A 279 -11.29 9.88 3.18
C GLU A 279 -12.56 9.05 2.99
N ASN A 280 -13.59 9.24 3.82
CA ASN A 280 -14.83 8.47 3.74
C ASN A 280 -15.66 8.87 2.51
N TYR A 281 -16.19 7.88 1.78
CA TYR A 281 -17.15 8.13 0.72
C TYR A 281 -18.47 8.67 1.28
N PRO A 282 -19.01 9.76 0.71
CA PRO A 282 -20.37 10.17 1.02
C PRO A 282 -21.40 9.15 0.49
N ALA A 283 -22.51 8.96 1.19
CA ALA A 283 -23.61 8.09 0.74
C ALA A 283 -24.11 8.44 -0.68
N ALA A 284 -24.20 9.73 -1.01
CA ALA A 284 -24.61 10.17 -2.35
C ALA A 284 -23.65 9.74 -3.47
N PHE A 285 -22.36 9.51 -3.16
CA PHE A 285 -21.42 8.92 -4.10
C PHE A 285 -21.73 7.43 -4.30
N GLY A 286 -21.97 6.67 -3.22
CA GLY A 286 -22.42 5.28 -3.29
C GLY A 286 -23.73 5.12 -4.09
N GLN A 287 -24.72 5.98 -3.85
CA GLN A 287 -25.97 6.01 -4.63
C GLN A 287 -25.71 6.29 -6.12
N LYS A 288 -24.73 7.14 -6.43
CA LYS A 288 -24.34 7.39 -7.82
C LYS A 288 -23.75 6.14 -8.46
N LEU A 289 -22.89 5.39 -7.75
CA LEU A 289 -22.34 4.12 -8.23
C LEU A 289 -23.44 3.06 -8.44
N VAL A 290 -24.42 2.99 -7.53
CA VAL A 290 -25.62 2.14 -7.72
C VAL A 290 -26.38 2.53 -8.97
N SER A 291 -26.61 3.83 -9.20
CA SER A 291 -27.34 4.29 -10.40
C SER A 291 -26.59 3.94 -11.69
N ILE A 292 -25.26 4.00 -11.66
CA ILE A 292 -24.40 3.60 -12.77
C ILE A 292 -24.56 2.09 -13.02
N TYR A 293 -24.48 1.29 -11.96
CA TYR A 293 -24.63 -0.16 -12.03
C TYR A 293 -26.01 -0.59 -12.57
N LYS A 294 -27.09 0.04 -12.08
CA LYS A 294 -28.48 -0.22 -12.50
C LYS A 294 -28.76 0.22 -13.94
N ASN A 295 -28.36 1.44 -14.29
CA ASN A 295 -28.72 2.04 -15.58
C ASN A 295 -28.02 1.36 -16.75
N GLU A 296 -26.82 0.82 -16.53
CA GLU A 296 -26.08 0.21 -17.63
C GLU A 296 -26.26 -1.29 -17.75
N GLN A 297 -26.62 -2.02 -16.69
CA GLN A 297 -26.17 -3.41 -16.57
C GLN A 297 -24.71 -3.47 -17.05
N LEU A 298 -23.77 -2.89 -16.28
CA LEU A 298 -22.33 -2.92 -16.61
C LEU A 298 -21.84 -4.30 -17.07
N ALA A 299 -22.50 -5.35 -16.59
CA ALA A 299 -22.44 -6.74 -17.03
C ALA A 299 -22.66 -6.98 -18.55
N SER A 300 -23.73 -6.42 -19.13
CA SER A 300 -24.16 -6.73 -20.51
C SER A 300 -23.29 -6.08 -21.59
N THR A 301 -22.60 -4.99 -21.23
CA THR A 301 -21.69 -4.26 -22.14
C THR A 301 -20.26 -4.81 -22.08
N LEU A 302 -19.81 -5.33 -20.92
CA LEU A 302 -18.49 -5.94 -20.77
C LEU A 302 -18.40 -7.37 -21.33
N ALA A 303 -19.48 -8.15 -21.27
CA ALA A 303 -19.57 -9.42 -22.02
C ALA A 303 -19.39 -9.23 -23.54
N ARG A 304 -19.56 -7.99 -24.04
CA ARG A 304 -19.42 -7.62 -25.45
C ARG A 304 -18.11 -6.90 -25.78
N CYS A 305 -17.60 -6.03 -24.90
CA CYS A 305 -16.45 -5.18 -25.23
C CYS A 305 -15.13 -5.93 -25.50
N CYS A 306 -14.85 -7.05 -24.84
CA CYS A 306 -13.63 -7.84 -25.11
C CYS A 306 -13.80 -8.87 -26.25
N CYS A 307 -15.03 -9.03 -26.75
CA CYS A 307 -15.46 -10.22 -27.49
C CYS A 307 -16.18 -9.89 -28.81
N ASN A 308 -16.29 -8.62 -29.20
CA ASN A 308 -17.21 -8.23 -30.26
C ASN A 308 -16.70 -8.43 -31.69
N GLU A 309 -15.47 -8.89 -31.90
CA GLU A 309 -15.21 -9.66 -33.11
C GLU A 309 -15.74 -11.07 -32.87
N ALA A 310 -16.81 -11.44 -33.57
CA ALA A 310 -17.38 -12.78 -33.50
C ALA A 310 -16.33 -13.88 -33.79
N ASP A 311 -15.22 -13.52 -34.46
CA ASP A 311 -14.05 -14.37 -34.66
C ASP A 311 -13.10 -14.38 -33.45
N THR A 312 -12.92 -13.27 -32.73
CA THR A 312 -12.04 -13.19 -31.55
C THR A 312 -12.71 -13.79 -30.30
N ALA A 313 -14.03 -13.70 -30.17
CA ALA A 313 -14.78 -14.45 -29.16
C ALA A 313 -14.87 -15.94 -29.45
N LYS A 314 -14.95 -16.36 -30.73
CA LYS A 314 -14.76 -17.78 -31.08
C LYS A 314 -13.32 -18.21 -30.81
N THR A 315 -12.34 -17.37 -31.11
CA THR A 315 -10.91 -17.65 -30.87
C THR A 315 -10.55 -17.63 -29.39
N MET A 316 -11.24 -16.87 -28.53
CA MET A 316 -11.07 -16.90 -27.06
C MET A 316 -12.02 -17.85 -26.33
N LYS A 317 -13.16 -18.24 -26.92
CA LYS A 317 -13.94 -19.39 -26.42
C LYS A 317 -13.30 -20.72 -26.85
N SER A 318 -12.56 -20.75 -27.95
CA SER A 318 -11.77 -21.91 -28.40
C SER A 318 -10.33 -21.89 -27.88
N ARG A 319 -9.75 -20.72 -27.58
CA ARG A 319 -8.64 -20.56 -26.65
C ARG A 319 -9.22 -20.30 -25.28
N THR A 320 -9.71 -21.36 -24.64
CA THR A 320 -9.42 -21.46 -23.21
C THR A 320 -7.94 -21.15 -23.09
N TRP A 321 -7.61 -20.03 -22.45
CA TRP A 321 -6.27 -19.91 -21.91
C TRP A 321 -6.16 -21.13 -21.03
N SER A 322 -5.34 -22.09 -21.43
CA SER A 322 -5.14 -23.25 -20.58
C SER A 322 -4.72 -22.69 -19.22
N THR A 323 -5.11 -23.36 -18.14
CA THR A 323 -4.61 -23.01 -16.80
C THR A 323 -3.09 -22.80 -16.87
N HIS A 324 -2.41 -23.60 -17.70
CA HIS A 324 -1.01 -23.45 -18.08
C HIS A 324 -0.62 -22.09 -18.70
N GLU A 325 -1.31 -21.51 -19.67
CA GLU A 325 -0.91 -20.20 -20.26
C GLU A 325 -1.12 -19.01 -19.31
N LEU A 326 -2.17 -19.03 -18.50
CA LEU A 326 -2.37 -18.03 -17.45
C LEU A 326 -1.36 -18.21 -16.31
N THR A 327 -1.10 -19.45 -15.91
CA THR A 327 -0.08 -19.78 -14.92
C THR A 327 1.31 -19.42 -15.44
N THR A 328 1.68 -19.74 -16.68
CA THR A 328 2.95 -19.38 -17.29
C THR A 328 3.08 -17.86 -17.48
N GLY A 329 2.01 -17.16 -17.84
CA GLY A 329 1.99 -15.70 -17.85
C GLY A 329 2.22 -15.11 -16.45
N LEU A 330 1.57 -15.65 -15.42
CA LEU A 330 1.78 -15.25 -14.03
C LEU A 330 3.17 -15.64 -13.51
N THR A 331 3.65 -16.83 -13.81
CA THR A 331 4.93 -17.40 -13.40
C THR A 331 6.07 -16.63 -14.06
N ASN A 332 6.00 -16.36 -15.36
CA ASN A 332 6.96 -15.48 -16.04
C ASN A 332 6.94 -14.06 -15.45
N LEU A 333 5.77 -13.56 -15.02
CA LEU A 333 5.67 -12.28 -14.33
C LEU A 333 6.26 -12.36 -12.91
N LEU A 334 6.14 -13.49 -12.20
CA LEU A 334 6.73 -13.69 -10.87
C LEU A 334 8.25 -13.88 -10.96
N GLU A 335 8.73 -14.62 -11.96
CA GLU A 335 10.14 -14.92 -12.25
C GLU A 335 10.90 -13.70 -12.79
N ALA A 336 10.32 -12.94 -13.71
CA ALA A 336 10.94 -11.73 -14.27
C ALA A 336 11.14 -10.60 -13.24
N ASN A 337 10.63 -10.76 -12.02
CA ASN A 337 10.60 -9.73 -11.01
C ASN A 337 11.53 -9.95 -9.81
N SER A 338 12.44 -10.95 -9.87
CA SER A 338 13.51 -11.18 -8.89
C SER A 338 13.12 -10.78 -7.47
N LEU A 339 12.03 -11.36 -6.96
CA LEU A 339 11.90 -11.48 -5.52
C LEU A 339 13.01 -12.44 -5.13
N ASP A 340 14.00 -11.95 -4.37
CA ASP A 340 15.02 -12.79 -3.75
C ASP A 340 14.31 -13.83 -2.88
N LEU A 341 13.99 -14.97 -3.49
CA LEU A 341 13.56 -16.16 -2.79
C LEU A 341 14.80 -16.73 -2.08
N PRO A 342 14.68 -17.20 -0.83
CA PRO A 342 15.79 -17.83 -0.12
C PRO A 342 16.38 -18.98 -0.97
N ASP A 343 17.71 -19.10 -0.98
CA ASP A 343 18.52 -20.05 -1.78
C ASP A 343 18.18 -21.55 -1.62
N ASP A 344 17.15 -21.91 -0.86
CA ASP A 344 16.80 -23.29 -0.59
C ASP A 344 15.87 -23.88 -1.68
N LEU A 345 16.46 -24.12 -2.85
CA LEU A 345 15.88 -24.85 -3.98
C LEU A 345 15.59 -26.34 -3.69
N SER A 346 15.85 -26.84 -2.47
CA SER A 346 15.59 -28.23 -2.09
C SER A 346 14.09 -28.56 -2.07
N GLN A 347 13.27 -27.62 -1.61
CA GLN A 347 11.82 -27.83 -1.48
C GLN A 347 11.11 -27.88 -2.85
N LEU A 348 11.62 -27.14 -3.85
CA LEU A 348 11.10 -27.19 -5.23
C LEU A 348 11.41 -28.54 -5.90
N LYS A 349 12.61 -29.08 -5.69
CA LYS A 349 12.99 -30.41 -6.21
C LYS A 349 12.19 -31.54 -5.54
N GLU A 350 11.87 -31.39 -4.26
CA GLU A 350 11.03 -32.35 -3.54
C GLU A 350 9.57 -32.30 -4.04
N LEU A 351 9.08 -31.11 -4.39
CA LEU A 351 7.76 -30.93 -5.01
C LEU A 351 7.71 -31.51 -6.43
N GLU A 352 8.75 -31.28 -7.25
CA GLU A 352 8.89 -31.86 -8.60
C GLU A 352 8.96 -33.39 -8.54
N ALA A 353 9.71 -33.96 -7.60
CA ALA A 353 9.76 -35.41 -7.39
C ALA A 353 8.40 -35.98 -6.95
N THR A 354 7.67 -35.24 -6.13
CA THR A 354 6.33 -35.65 -5.67
C THR A 354 5.30 -35.61 -6.80
N LEU A 355 5.37 -34.58 -7.66
CA LEU A 355 4.55 -34.47 -8.88
C LEU A 355 4.86 -35.58 -9.88
N ALA A 356 6.15 -35.87 -10.13
CA ALA A 356 6.56 -36.96 -11.02
C ALA A 356 6.08 -38.33 -10.51
N ASN A 357 6.09 -38.56 -9.18
CA ASN A 357 5.57 -39.79 -8.58
C ASN A 357 4.05 -39.91 -8.68
N LEU A 358 3.32 -38.80 -8.59
CA LEU A 358 1.87 -38.76 -8.78
C LEU A 358 1.48 -39.00 -10.24
N GLU A 359 2.21 -38.44 -11.19
CA GLU A 359 2.01 -38.68 -12.63
C GLU A 359 2.35 -40.13 -13.01
N ALA A 360 3.41 -40.69 -12.45
CA ALA A 360 3.76 -42.11 -12.63
C ALA A 360 2.70 -43.06 -12.03
N ALA A 361 2.08 -42.68 -10.92
CA ALA A 361 0.99 -43.44 -10.30
C ALA A 361 -0.31 -43.40 -11.13
N GLN A 362 -0.54 -42.33 -11.90
CA GLN A 362 -1.72 -42.18 -12.76
C GLN A 362 -1.57 -42.83 -14.14
N ALA A 363 -0.34 -43.11 -14.59
CA ALA A 363 -0.07 -43.70 -15.90
C ALA A 363 -0.11 -45.25 -15.95
N SER A 364 -0.45 -45.94 -14.85
CA SER A 364 -0.47 -47.41 -14.82
C SER A 364 -1.84 -47.98 -15.26
N PRO A 365 -1.91 -48.83 -16.31
CA PRO A 365 -3.17 -49.42 -16.77
C PRO A 365 -3.69 -50.52 -15.82
N GLN A 366 -5.02 -50.53 -15.65
CA GLN A 366 -5.79 -51.49 -14.86
C GLN A 366 -5.27 -52.94 -14.87
N ALA A 367 -4.96 -53.47 -13.68
CA ALA A 367 -4.87 -54.91 -13.44
C ALA A 367 -5.60 -55.29 -12.15
N SER A 368 -6.62 -56.14 -12.33
CA SER A 368 -7.24 -57.08 -11.37
C SER A 368 -7.68 -56.59 -9.98
N ARG A 369 -9.01 -56.68 -9.76
CA ARG A 369 -9.71 -56.78 -8.46
C ARG A 369 -8.96 -57.70 -7.47
N PRO A 370 -8.67 -57.26 -6.23
CA PRO A 370 -8.40 -58.17 -5.13
C PRO A 370 -9.70 -58.62 -4.46
N LYS A 371 -9.68 -59.88 -4.03
CA LYS A 371 -10.73 -60.61 -3.30
C LYS A 371 -10.98 -60.02 -1.90
N GLU A 372 -12.19 -60.28 -1.42
CA GLU A 372 -12.65 -60.04 -0.04
C GLU A 372 -11.62 -60.47 1.03
N PRO A 373 -11.47 -59.71 2.13
CA PRO A 373 -10.71 -60.15 3.28
C PRO A 373 -11.54 -61.11 4.16
N PRO A 374 -10.87 -62.00 4.92
CA PRO A 374 -11.51 -63.05 5.70
C PRO A 374 -12.19 -62.49 6.96
N GLN A 375 -13.25 -63.17 7.36
CA GLN A 375 -13.95 -62.98 8.63
C GLN A 375 -12.98 -63.14 9.81
N VAL A 376 -13.03 -62.18 10.74
CA VAL A 376 -12.32 -62.22 12.03
C VAL A 376 -13.35 -62.52 13.13
N GLU A 377 -13.00 -63.50 13.96
CA GLU A 377 -13.75 -63.96 15.15
C GLU A 377 -13.88 -62.88 16.24
N PRO A 378 -14.87 -62.98 17.14
CA PRO A 378 -15.20 -61.93 18.09
C PRO A 378 -14.21 -61.90 19.26
N ALA A 379 -13.57 -60.75 19.46
CA ALA A 379 -12.75 -60.47 20.63
C ALA A 379 -13.55 -59.82 21.75
N GLU A 380 -13.18 -60.21 22.97
CA GLU A 380 -13.71 -59.89 24.30
C GLU A 380 -14.13 -58.43 24.53
N GLU A 381 -15.27 -58.28 25.21
CA GLU A 381 -15.75 -57.04 25.82
C GLU A 381 -14.71 -56.53 26.85
N LEU A 382 -13.96 -55.50 26.46
CA LEU A 382 -13.24 -54.64 27.38
C LEU A 382 -14.08 -53.38 27.63
N GLU A 383 -14.52 -53.16 28.86
CA GLU A 383 -15.20 -51.93 29.29
C GLU A 383 -14.35 -50.69 28.97
N THR A 384 -14.69 -50.00 27.88
CA THR A 384 -14.11 -48.69 27.57
C THR A 384 -14.85 -47.59 28.32
N GLN A 385 -14.15 -46.92 29.23
CA GLN A 385 -14.63 -45.68 29.85
C GLN A 385 -14.88 -44.61 28.76
N PRO A 386 -15.92 -43.77 28.90
CA PRO A 386 -16.20 -42.72 27.93
C PRO A 386 -15.03 -41.73 27.88
N ALA A 387 -14.52 -41.47 26.67
CA ALA A 387 -13.47 -40.50 26.44
C ALA A 387 -13.93 -39.11 26.93
N THR A 388 -13.06 -38.43 27.68
CA THR A 388 -13.32 -37.06 28.16
C THR A 388 -13.39 -36.09 26.97
N GLU A 389 -14.15 -35.01 27.09
CA GLU A 389 -14.27 -33.96 26.05
C GLU A 389 -12.90 -33.43 25.58
N SER A 390 -11.95 -33.30 26.51
CA SER A 390 -10.57 -32.94 26.23
C SER A 390 -9.88 -33.93 25.29
N GLN A 391 -10.09 -35.24 25.49
CA GLN A 391 -9.54 -36.29 24.63
C GLN A 391 -10.20 -36.28 23.24
N VAL A 392 -11.49 -35.96 23.15
CA VAL A 392 -12.20 -35.82 21.86
C VAL A 392 -11.67 -34.62 21.08
N ARG A 393 -11.51 -33.46 21.73
CA ARG A 393 -10.92 -32.26 21.11
C ARG A 393 -9.49 -32.47 20.65
N GLN A 394 -8.67 -33.10 21.50
CA GLN A 394 -7.28 -33.38 21.17
C GLN A 394 -7.16 -34.30 19.95
N ARG A 395 -8.02 -35.31 19.86
CA ARG A 395 -8.09 -36.23 18.72
C ARG A 395 -8.52 -35.53 17.43
N VAL A 396 -9.49 -34.61 17.48
CA VAL A 396 -9.89 -33.80 16.32
C VAL A 396 -8.74 -32.92 15.83
N ILE A 397 -7.95 -32.35 16.75
CA ILE A 397 -6.76 -31.55 16.41
C ILE A 397 -5.66 -32.40 15.77
N GLU A 398 -5.42 -33.62 16.27
CA GLU A 398 -4.43 -34.55 15.71
C GLU A 398 -4.85 -35.05 14.32
N MET A 399 -6.14 -35.31 14.10
CA MET A 399 -6.69 -35.67 12.80
C MET A 399 -6.59 -34.51 11.80
N PHE A 400 -6.77 -33.26 12.24
CA PHE A 400 -6.53 -32.08 11.38
C PHE A 400 -5.05 -31.94 11.01
N LYS A 401 -4.14 -32.05 11.99
CA LYS A 401 -2.69 -31.93 11.76
C LYS A 401 -2.13 -33.02 10.86
N SER A 402 -2.70 -34.23 10.90
CA SER A 402 -2.30 -35.34 10.04
C SER A 402 -2.96 -35.33 8.66
N GLY A 403 -3.77 -34.31 8.34
CA GLY A 403 -4.47 -34.19 7.06
C GLY A 403 -5.66 -35.14 6.89
N GLN A 404 -6.07 -35.84 7.95
CA GLN A 404 -7.24 -36.73 7.96
C GLN A 404 -8.57 -35.96 8.03
N LEU A 405 -8.53 -34.71 8.48
CA LEU A 405 -9.65 -33.77 8.45
C LEU A 405 -9.23 -32.48 7.78
N ASP A 406 -10.11 -31.91 6.97
CA ASP A 406 -9.95 -30.53 6.51
C ASP A 406 -10.32 -29.52 7.61
N ALA A 407 -9.89 -28.27 7.44
CA ALA A 407 -10.06 -27.22 8.45
C ALA A 407 -11.53 -26.95 8.80
N SER A 408 -12.45 -27.09 7.86
CA SER A 408 -13.88 -26.86 8.09
C SER A 408 -14.48 -27.98 8.94
N THR A 409 -14.15 -29.23 8.63
CA THR A 409 -14.63 -30.40 9.39
C THR A 409 -14.07 -30.41 10.81
N ALA A 410 -12.79 -30.07 10.99
CA ALA A 410 -12.18 -29.93 12.30
C ALA A 410 -12.87 -28.84 13.15
N MET A 411 -13.17 -27.68 12.55
CA MET A 411 -13.85 -26.57 13.23
C MET A 411 -15.29 -26.92 13.64
N GLN A 412 -16.01 -27.67 12.82
CA GLN A 412 -17.39 -28.08 13.13
C GLN A 412 -17.42 -29.12 14.27
N LEU A 413 -16.49 -30.08 14.29
CA LEU A 413 -16.35 -31.05 15.37
C LEU A 413 -15.93 -30.40 16.69
N LEU A 414 -15.03 -29.40 16.65
CA LEU A 414 -14.67 -28.62 17.83
C LEU A 414 -15.84 -27.78 18.35
N ALA A 415 -16.66 -27.20 17.47
CA ALA A 415 -17.84 -26.42 17.86
C ALA A 415 -18.94 -27.29 18.49
N GLN A 416 -19.15 -28.51 18.01
CA GLN A 416 -20.11 -29.46 18.57
C GLN A 416 -19.70 -30.00 19.95
N SER A 417 -18.39 -29.98 20.25
CA SER A 417 -17.88 -30.38 21.57
C SER A 417 -18.01 -29.30 22.64
N ALA A 418 -18.50 -28.09 22.32
CA ALA A 418 -18.66 -27.01 23.29
C ALA A 418 -20.07 -27.01 23.89
N ASP A 419 -20.19 -27.25 25.19
CA ASP A 419 -21.48 -27.15 25.90
C ASP A 419 -22.01 -25.70 25.90
N PRO A 420 -23.34 -25.51 25.75
CA PRO A 420 -23.98 -24.22 25.94
C PRO A 420 -23.89 -23.78 27.41
N ALA A 421 -23.45 -22.55 27.64
CA ALA A 421 -23.34 -21.97 28.97
C ALA A 421 -24.68 -22.03 29.74
N PRO A 422 -24.66 -22.26 31.07
CA PRO A 422 -25.87 -22.33 31.87
C PRO A 422 -26.56 -20.97 31.94
N VAL A 423 -27.83 -20.93 31.54
CA VAL A 423 -28.71 -19.77 31.69
C VAL A 423 -29.17 -19.72 33.15
N SER A 424 -28.64 -18.78 33.92
CA SER A 424 -29.12 -18.49 35.28
C SER A 424 -30.40 -17.65 35.23
N SER A 425 -31.51 -18.24 35.67
CA SER A 425 -32.79 -17.57 35.91
C SER A 425 -32.97 -17.25 37.39
N GLU A 426 -33.06 -15.97 37.76
CA GLU A 426 -33.72 -15.49 39.00
C GLU A 426 -34.00 -13.98 38.86
N VAL A 427 -34.94 -13.29 39.52
CA VAL A 427 -36.20 -13.52 40.25
C VAL A 427 -36.79 -12.09 40.39
N ALA A 428 -38.12 -11.98 40.42
CA ALA A 428 -38.84 -10.73 40.57
C ALA A 428 -38.63 -10.01 41.92
N GLY A 429 -38.63 -8.67 41.92
CA GLY A 429 -38.62 -7.85 43.13
C GLY A 429 -39.11 -6.42 42.89
N SER A 430 -40.24 -6.08 43.49
CA SER A 430 -40.97 -4.81 43.44
C SER A 430 -40.38 -3.72 44.34
N SER A 431 -40.39 -2.45 43.90
CA SER A 431 -41.09 -1.33 44.58
C SER A 431 -40.39 0.05 44.58
N LYS A 432 -41.26 1.07 44.42
CA LYS A 432 -41.22 2.48 44.90
C LYS A 432 -40.54 3.60 44.08
N LYS A 433 -41.46 4.43 43.55
CA LYS A 433 -41.35 5.86 43.18
C LYS A 433 -40.69 6.71 44.27
N SER A 434 -39.81 7.64 43.84
CA SER A 434 -39.78 9.01 44.37
C SER A 434 -39.12 9.95 43.35
N SER A 435 -39.75 11.10 43.15
CA SER A 435 -39.42 12.20 42.25
C SER A 435 -38.75 13.35 43.03
N VAL A 436 -37.69 13.97 42.50
CA VAL A 436 -37.29 15.41 42.64
C VAL A 436 -36.11 15.66 41.65
N PRO A 437 -35.97 16.85 41.03
CA PRO A 437 -35.09 17.06 39.86
C PRO A 437 -33.69 17.57 40.23
N GLU A 438 -32.69 17.19 39.44
CA GLU A 438 -31.33 17.76 39.50
C GLU A 438 -31.07 18.74 38.35
N PRO A 439 -30.18 19.73 38.55
CA PRO A 439 -29.95 20.84 37.64
C PRO A 439 -28.84 20.57 36.62
N ASP A 440 -28.94 21.35 35.55
CA ASP A 440 -27.99 21.65 34.49
C ASP A 440 -26.50 21.58 34.93
N GLN A 441 -25.77 20.61 34.37
CA GLN A 441 -24.30 20.57 34.35
C GLN A 441 -23.82 20.25 32.93
N THR A 442 -23.25 21.27 32.29
CA THR A 442 -22.41 21.13 31.10
C THR A 442 -21.14 20.36 31.48
N GLN A 443 -20.97 19.18 30.90
CA GLN A 443 -19.77 18.36 31.04
C GLN A 443 -19.02 18.37 29.69
N ASP A 444 -17.82 18.94 29.70
CA ASP A 444 -16.85 18.88 28.60
C ASP A 444 -16.25 17.46 28.57
N ASP A 445 -16.74 16.62 27.66
CA ASP A 445 -16.17 15.30 27.34
C ASP A 445 -15.16 15.42 26.18
N ASP A 446 -13.92 15.77 26.50
CA ASP A 446 -12.77 15.68 25.60
C ASP A 446 -11.62 15.01 26.35
N ASP A 447 -11.44 13.67 26.26
CA ASP A 447 -10.14 12.99 26.48
C ASP A 447 -10.11 11.44 26.22
N GLU A 448 -10.99 10.86 25.40
CA GLU A 448 -11.07 9.39 25.23
C GLU A 448 -10.66 8.84 23.84
N LEU A 449 -9.54 9.29 23.23
CA LEU A 449 -9.15 8.80 21.89
C LEU A 449 -7.63 8.60 21.60
N ASP A 450 -6.80 8.32 22.62
CA ASP A 450 -5.36 8.04 22.43
C ASP A 450 -4.94 6.55 22.70
N GLU A 451 -5.87 5.59 22.75
CA GLU A 451 -5.56 4.19 23.13
C GLU A 451 -5.06 3.25 22.01
N ALA A 452 -4.98 3.66 20.74
CA ALA A 452 -4.83 2.70 19.63
C ALA A 452 -3.40 2.43 19.10
N LEU A 453 -2.30 2.75 19.80
CA LEU A 453 -0.94 2.61 19.21
C LEU A 453 0.19 1.98 20.07
N ASP A 454 -0.07 1.45 21.25
CA ASP A 454 0.99 0.85 22.08
C ASP A 454 0.68 -0.61 22.46
N GLU A 455 0.99 -1.59 21.61
CA GLU A 455 1.17 -2.98 22.07
C GLU A 455 1.94 -3.87 21.07
N VAL A 456 3.27 -3.78 21.11
CA VAL A 456 4.18 -4.87 20.71
C VAL A 456 5.30 -4.95 21.75
N THR A 457 5.06 -5.69 22.83
CA THR A 457 6.11 -6.30 23.65
C THR A 457 5.59 -7.66 24.11
N GLN A 458 6.27 -8.73 23.68
CA GLN A 458 6.15 -10.06 24.27
C GLN A 458 6.63 -9.99 25.72
N ASP A 459 5.78 -10.31 26.70
CA ASP A 459 6.23 -10.74 28.02
C ASP A 459 5.15 -11.56 28.73
N ASP A 460 5.61 -12.52 29.54
CA ASP A 460 4.85 -13.62 30.10
C ASP A 460 3.87 -13.20 31.22
N GLY A 461 2.64 -13.69 31.11
CA GLY A 461 1.93 -14.22 32.28
C GLY A 461 0.89 -13.36 33.01
N THR A 462 0.77 -12.04 32.80
CA THR A 462 -0.34 -11.27 33.41
C THR A 462 -0.90 -10.20 32.47
N LYS A 463 -2.06 -10.47 31.86
CA LYS A 463 -2.83 -9.44 31.16
C LYS A 463 -3.37 -8.44 32.18
N LEU A 464 -2.71 -7.30 32.32
CA LEU A 464 -3.29 -6.13 32.99
C LEU A 464 -4.53 -5.68 32.21
N ASP A 465 -5.65 -5.49 32.91
CA ASP A 465 -6.86 -4.95 32.31
C ASP A 465 -6.62 -3.51 31.77
N SER A 466 -7.43 -3.07 30.79
CA SER A 466 -7.27 -1.75 30.17
C SER A 466 -7.32 -0.61 31.20
N LYS A 467 -8.16 -0.78 32.23
CA LYS A 467 -8.33 0.21 33.31
C LYS A 467 -7.08 0.32 34.19
N ALA A 468 -6.39 -0.78 34.46
CA ALA A 468 -5.13 -0.84 35.19
C ALA A 468 -4.00 -0.20 34.38
N LYS A 469 -3.95 -0.44 33.06
CA LYS A 469 -3.04 0.22 32.14
C LYS A 469 -3.24 1.75 32.11
N ALA A 470 -4.47 2.22 32.00
CA ALA A 470 -4.81 3.64 32.06
C ALA A 470 -4.44 4.26 33.42
N ALA A 471 -4.73 3.57 34.52
CA ALA A 471 -4.38 4.01 35.87
C ALA A 471 -2.85 4.14 36.09
N LEU A 472 -2.07 3.21 35.54
CA LEU A 472 -0.60 3.24 35.57
C LEU A 472 -0.06 4.42 34.76
N LYS A 473 -0.55 4.62 33.54
CA LYS A 473 -0.17 5.78 32.70
C LYS A 473 -0.52 7.11 33.38
N ALA A 474 -1.69 7.21 34.01
CA ALA A 474 -2.11 8.41 34.74
C ALA A 474 -1.19 8.72 35.94
N LYS A 475 -0.75 7.70 36.69
CA LYS A 475 0.22 7.87 37.79
C LYS A 475 1.58 8.36 37.28
N LEU A 476 2.08 7.79 36.19
CA LEU A 476 3.32 8.24 35.56
C LEU A 476 3.20 9.70 35.06
N ARG A 477 2.08 10.04 34.40
CA ARG A 477 1.80 11.40 33.90
C ARG A 477 1.86 12.43 35.02
N ARG A 478 1.22 12.16 36.16
CA ARG A 478 1.26 13.05 37.35
C ARG A 478 2.67 13.26 37.92
N LEU A 479 3.56 12.28 37.74
CA LEU A 479 4.95 12.36 38.18
C LEU A 479 5.83 13.16 37.20
N CYS A 480 5.60 12.98 35.89
CA CYS A 480 6.44 13.53 34.84
C CYS A 480 5.96 14.89 34.29
N GLU A 481 4.70 15.27 34.44
CA GLU A 481 4.20 16.58 34.00
C GLU A 481 4.74 17.76 34.84
N LYS A 482 4.83 18.92 34.20
CA LYS A 482 5.20 20.18 34.85
C LYS A 482 4.06 20.61 35.78
N LYS A 483 4.40 20.91 37.04
CA LYS A 483 3.43 21.49 37.99
C LYS A 483 3.31 23.01 37.79
N SER A 484 2.32 23.61 38.43
CA SER A 484 2.19 25.07 38.52
C SER A 484 3.50 25.67 39.03
N GLY A 485 4.03 26.65 38.30
CA GLY A 485 5.36 27.23 38.55
C GLY A 485 6.51 26.62 37.75
N ASP A 486 6.21 25.86 36.70
CA ASP A 486 7.18 25.29 35.72
C ASP A 486 8.24 24.35 36.32
N ARG A 487 8.03 23.88 37.56
CA ARG A 487 8.91 22.93 38.25
C ARG A 487 8.57 21.50 37.85
N LEU A 488 9.58 20.76 37.40
CA LEU A 488 9.50 19.31 37.17
C LEU A 488 9.71 18.56 38.47
N MET A 489 8.89 17.53 38.73
CA MET A 489 9.13 16.64 39.87
C MET A 489 10.22 15.61 39.58
N VAL A 490 10.47 15.29 38.32
CA VAL A 490 11.54 14.38 37.87
C VAL A 490 12.67 15.16 37.20
N PRO A 491 13.89 14.61 37.12
CA PRO A 491 14.97 15.19 36.34
C PRO A 491 14.56 15.44 34.88
N GLU A 492 15.14 16.48 34.26
CA GLU A 492 14.79 16.93 32.91
C GLU A 492 14.99 15.85 31.84
N TRP A 493 16.04 15.02 31.97
CA TRP A 493 16.29 13.90 31.06
C TRP A 493 15.17 12.86 31.09
N LEU A 494 14.58 12.60 32.27
CA LEU A 494 13.50 11.64 32.45
C LEU A 494 12.18 12.21 31.92
N HIS A 495 11.93 13.52 32.11
CA HIS A 495 10.80 14.21 31.49
C HIS A 495 10.86 14.14 29.96
N LYS A 496 12.03 14.37 29.37
CA LYS A 496 12.24 14.26 27.92
C LYS A 496 12.02 12.83 27.43
N LYS A 497 12.57 11.83 28.13
CA LYS A 497 12.37 10.41 27.82
C LYS A 497 10.90 10.00 27.92
N TRP A 498 10.16 10.53 28.88
CA TRP A 498 8.72 10.33 28.97
C TRP A 498 8.00 10.92 27.75
N LYS A 499 8.29 12.15 27.33
CA LYS A 499 7.67 12.78 26.15
C LYS A 499 7.97 12.07 24.82
N GLU A 500 9.14 11.45 24.70
CA GLU A 500 9.62 10.86 23.44
C GLU A 500 9.49 9.32 23.42
N GLY A 501 9.21 8.68 24.56
CA GLY A 501 9.36 7.24 24.76
C GLY A 501 8.06 6.47 24.97
N ASN A 502 8.20 5.15 25.14
CA ASN A 502 7.08 4.25 25.43
C ASN A 502 6.58 4.50 26.87
N HIS A 503 5.42 5.15 26.99
CA HIS A 503 4.81 5.49 28.27
C HIS A 503 4.51 4.26 29.13
N MET A 504 4.15 3.13 28.52
CA MET A 504 3.81 1.91 29.24
C MET A 504 5.04 1.29 29.91
N ALA A 505 6.17 1.22 29.21
CA ALA A 505 7.40 0.68 29.77
C ALA A 505 7.86 1.47 31.02
N LEU A 506 7.77 2.81 30.97
CA LEU A 506 8.08 3.67 32.12
C LEU A 506 7.06 3.51 33.27
N ALA A 507 5.78 3.29 32.94
CA ALA A 507 4.74 3.08 33.94
C ALA A 507 4.90 1.74 34.68
N LEU A 508 5.30 0.69 33.96
CA LEU A 508 5.65 -0.62 34.53
C LEU A 508 6.90 -0.52 35.42
N GLU A 509 7.91 0.25 35.00
CA GLU A 509 9.11 0.47 35.82
C GLU A 509 8.79 1.25 37.10
N LEU A 510 7.90 2.24 37.01
CA LEU A 510 7.37 2.94 38.19
C LEU A 510 6.59 1.99 39.12
N GLN A 511 5.81 1.06 38.57
CA GLN A 511 5.10 0.03 39.33
C GLN A 511 6.07 -0.93 40.03
N LYS A 512 7.13 -1.40 39.34
CA LYS A 512 8.19 -2.24 39.94
C LYS A 512 8.89 -1.54 41.12
N CYS A 513 8.96 -0.21 41.07
CA CYS A 513 9.48 0.60 42.17
C CYS A 513 8.44 0.87 43.27
N ASN A 514 7.30 0.16 43.30
CA ASN A 514 6.17 0.40 44.21
C ASN A 514 5.70 1.87 44.23
N PHE A 515 5.78 2.56 43.09
CA PHE A 515 5.47 3.99 42.95
C PHE A 515 6.32 4.93 43.82
N ASP A 516 7.45 4.45 44.35
CA ASP A 516 8.45 5.28 45.03
C ASP A 516 9.23 6.08 43.98
N LYS A 517 9.08 7.41 44.05
CA LYS A 517 9.68 8.35 43.11
C LYS A 517 11.20 8.22 43.05
N ASP A 518 11.87 8.14 44.19
CA ASP A 518 13.33 8.21 44.23
C ASP A 518 13.94 6.88 43.79
N LYS A 519 13.30 5.75 44.12
CA LYS A 519 13.67 4.43 43.56
C LYS A 519 13.46 4.36 42.05
N PHE A 520 12.34 4.89 41.57
CA PHE A 520 12.05 4.96 40.14
C PHE A 520 13.07 5.79 39.36
N ILE A 521 13.42 6.97 39.87
CA ILE A 521 14.45 7.83 39.24
C ILE A 521 15.79 7.09 39.19
N LYS A 522 16.21 6.47 40.30
CA LYS A 522 17.46 5.68 40.35
C LYS A 522 17.45 4.49 39.40
N SER A 523 16.32 3.78 39.29
CA SER A 523 16.20 2.65 38.36
C SER A 523 16.32 3.11 36.90
N CYS A 524 15.58 4.16 36.54
CA CYS A 524 15.65 4.75 35.21
C CYS A 524 17.04 5.30 34.87
N GLU A 525 17.75 5.87 35.85
CA GLU A 525 19.11 6.40 35.70
C GLU A 525 20.12 5.29 35.47
N LYS A 526 20.00 4.16 36.18
CA LYS A 526 20.81 2.95 35.93
C LYS A 526 20.60 2.44 34.50
N THR A 527 19.36 2.28 34.06
CA THR A 527 19.07 1.85 32.68
C THR A 527 19.57 2.87 31.66
N TYR A 528 19.45 4.17 31.95
CA TYR A 528 19.92 5.22 31.06
C TYR A 528 21.44 5.21 30.92
N THR A 529 22.18 5.14 32.03
CA THR A 529 23.65 5.06 32.03
C THR A 529 24.15 3.76 31.39
N GLU A 530 23.45 2.64 31.53
CA GLU A 530 23.76 1.40 30.80
C GLU A 530 23.53 1.54 29.29
N ILE A 531 22.47 2.21 28.85
CA ILE A 531 22.23 2.48 27.43
C ILE A 531 23.24 3.49 26.89
N ASP A 532 23.54 4.54 27.66
CA ASP A 532 24.43 5.62 27.24
C ASP A 532 25.89 5.16 27.19
N SER A 533 26.32 4.35 28.17
CA SER A 533 27.63 3.66 28.13
C SER A 533 27.72 2.64 26.98
N LYS A 534 26.61 2.00 26.59
CA LYS A 534 26.57 1.19 25.36
C LYS A 534 26.62 2.03 24.09
N LYS A 535 26.03 3.24 24.09
CA LYS A 535 26.08 4.20 22.97
C LYS A 535 27.43 4.91 22.83
N HIS A 536 28.19 5.04 23.91
CA HIS A 536 29.47 5.75 23.97
C HIS A 536 30.68 4.81 24.05
N LYS A 537 30.51 3.50 23.82
CA LYS A 537 31.65 2.65 23.49
C LYS A 537 32.12 3.02 22.07
N ILE A 538 33.05 3.96 22.03
CA ILE A 538 33.92 4.21 20.89
C ILE A 538 34.59 2.87 20.56
N PHE A 539 34.21 2.26 19.45
CA PHE A 539 34.87 1.08 18.89
C PHE A 539 35.73 1.53 17.71
N GLY A 540 36.74 2.34 18.01
CA GLY A 540 37.94 2.40 17.18
C GLY A 540 38.81 1.21 17.55
N GLY A 541 39.28 0.45 16.57
CA GLY A 541 40.11 -0.71 16.81
C GLY A 541 40.93 -1.08 15.59
N TYR A 542 41.98 -1.88 15.82
CA TYR A 542 42.78 -2.44 14.75
C TYR A 542 42.15 -3.74 14.25
N TYR A 543 41.91 -3.82 12.94
CA TYR A 543 41.33 -4.98 12.28
C TYR A 543 42.19 -5.41 11.10
N THR A 544 42.44 -6.71 10.98
CA THR A 544 42.94 -7.31 9.73
C THR A 544 41.87 -7.27 8.65
N ARG A 545 42.28 -7.45 7.39
CA ARG A 545 41.35 -7.58 6.24
C ARG A 545 40.25 -8.61 6.50
N GLU A 546 40.61 -9.77 7.04
CA GLU A 546 39.67 -10.85 7.33
C GLU A 546 38.73 -10.52 8.49
N THR A 547 39.20 -9.82 9.52
CA THR A 547 38.35 -9.41 10.64
C THR A 547 37.41 -8.27 10.28
N MET A 548 37.78 -7.36 9.36
CA MET A 548 36.81 -6.40 8.80
C MET A 548 35.69 -7.09 8.01
N LYS A 549 36.04 -8.12 7.22
CA LYS A 549 35.07 -8.90 6.46
C LYS A 549 34.13 -9.70 7.36
N THR A 550 34.66 -10.36 8.39
CA THR A 550 33.89 -11.27 9.24
C THR A 550 33.18 -10.57 10.40
N LYS A 551 33.90 -9.73 11.17
CA LYS A 551 33.35 -9.07 12.36
C LYS A 551 32.56 -7.81 12.04
N LEU A 552 33.04 -6.99 11.10
CA LEU A 552 32.36 -5.75 10.70
C LEU A 552 31.38 -5.97 9.54
N LYS A 553 31.41 -7.13 8.88
CA LYS A 553 30.59 -7.47 7.72
C LYS A 553 30.73 -6.45 6.58
N TRP A 554 31.92 -5.85 6.43
CA TRP A 554 32.17 -4.90 5.35
C TRP A 554 32.37 -5.63 4.02
N ASN A 555 31.90 -5.01 2.93
CA ASN A 555 32.18 -5.51 1.59
C ASN A 555 33.62 -5.20 1.17
N GLN A 556 34.11 -5.92 0.16
CA GLN A 556 35.50 -5.82 -0.32
C GLN A 556 35.90 -4.38 -0.68
N LYS A 557 35.02 -3.63 -1.33
CA LYS A 557 35.27 -2.24 -1.73
C LYS A 557 35.47 -1.30 -0.53
N LYS A 558 34.67 -1.46 0.53
CA LYS A 558 34.81 -0.66 1.76
C LYS A 558 36.10 -1.01 2.51
N ILE A 559 36.46 -2.29 2.54
CA ILE A 559 37.72 -2.77 3.13
C ILE A 559 38.93 -2.17 2.42
N GLU A 560 38.96 -2.22 1.08
CA GLU A 560 40.04 -1.64 0.27
C GLU A 560 40.16 -0.12 0.47
N GLY A 561 39.03 0.59 0.55
CA GLY A 561 39.02 2.02 0.84
C GLY A 561 39.60 2.37 2.20
N ALA A 562 39.27 1.59 3.24
CA ALA A 562 39.79 1.82 4.60
C ALA A 562 41.28 1.50 4.70
N ILE A 563 41.74 0.40 4.09
CA ILE A 563 43.17 0.03 4.02
C ILE A 563 43.96 1.15 3.35
N LYS A 564 43.52 1.61 2.18
CA LYS A 564 44.18 2.69 1.45
C LYS A 564 44.31 3.96 2.28
N LEU A 565 43.23 4.35 2.97
CA LEU A 565 43.24 5.53 3.84
C LEU A 565 44.26 5.40 4.98
N CYS A 566 44.39 4.21 5.58
CA CYS A 566 45.35 3.96 6.65
C CYS A 566 46.79 3.90 6.14
N GLU A 567 47.03 3.36 4.94
CA GLU A 567 48.36 3.29 4.32
C GLU A 567 48.85 4.66 3.80
N GLU A 568 47.94 5.55 3.42
CA GLU A 568 48.25 6.93 3.01
C GLU A 568 48.54 7.87 4.20
N ASP A 569 48.28 7.43 5.44
CA ASP A 569 48.55 8.22 6.63
C ASP A 569 50.07 8.33 6.89
N ALA A 570 50.57 9.57 6.84
CA ALA A 570 52.00 9.87 6.94
C ALA A 570 52.59 9.57 8.32
N SER A 571 51.76 9.43 9.37
CA SER A 571 52.24 9.10 10.72
C SER A 571 52.59 7.62 10.87
N GLY A 572 51.99 6.77 10.02
CA GLY A 572 52.09 5.32 10.14
C GLY A 572 51.37 4.74 11.36
N GLU A 573 50.68 5.56 12.18
CA GLU A 573 50.01 5.10 13.38
C GLU A 573 48.73 4.31 13.08
N LEU A 574 48.13 4.47 11.90
CA LEU A 574 46.90 3.76 11.53
C LEU A 574 47.14 2.32 11.05
N VAL A 575 48.39 1.89 10.91
CA VAL A 575 48.77 0.55 10.48
C VAL A 575 49.74 -0.07 11.47
N ARG A 576 49.45 -1.29 11.92
CA ARG A 576 50.38 -2.07 12.75
C ARG A 576 50.33 -3.54 12.37
N ASN A 577 51.35 -4.31 12.73
CA ASN A 577 51.26 -5.77 12.55
C ASN A 577 50.51 -6.41 13.72
N CYS A 578 49.58 -7.32 13.41
CA CYS A 578 48.88 -8.14 14.37
C CYS A 578 49.88 -8.92 15.20
N LYS A 579 49.77 -8.82 16.53
CA LYS A 579 50.69 -9.48 17.46
C LYS A 579 50.72 -11.01 17.29
N TYR A 580 49.65 -11.61 16.78
CA TYR A 580 49.50 -13.07 16.71
C TYR A 580 49.76 -13.62 15.31
N SER A 581 49.23 -13.00 14.25
CA SER A 581 49.39 -13.50 12.88
C SER A 581 50.54 -12.84 12.11
N GLY A 582 51.07 -11.71 12.59
CA GLY A 582 52.03 -10.89 11.84
C GLY A 582 51.42 -10.14 10.65
N GLU A 583 50.14 -10.35 10.33
CA GLU A 583 49.44 -9.64 9.26
C GLU A 583 49.17 -8.17 9.65
N PRO A 584 49.19 -7.23 8.70
CA PRO A 584 48.82 -5.84 8.99
C PRO A 584 47.36 -5.72 9.45
N GLU A 585 47.17 -5.02 10.56
CA GLU A 585 45.91 -4.53 11.07
C GLU A 585 45.82 -3.02 10.85
N TYR A 586 44.61 -2.56 10.54
CA TYR A 586 44.32 -1.16 10.22
C TYR A 586 43.35 -0.60 11.25
N TRP A 587 43.63 0.59 11.77
CA TRP A 587 42.73 1.27 12.67
C TRP A 587 41.48 1.72 11.92
N VAL A 588 40.31 1.22 12.29
CA VAL A 588 39.04 1.67 11.73
C VAL A 588 38.09 2.06 12.84
N ASP A 589 37.46 3.23 12.68
CA ASP A 589 36.35 3.66 13.52
C ASP A 589 35.06 3.04 13.00
N THR A 590 34.38 2.25 13.83
CA THR A 590 33.18 1.52 13.42
C THR A 590 31.89 2.33 13.48
N ASP A 591 31.95 3.63 13.75
CA ASP A 591 30.75 4.46 13.83
C ASP A 591 30.13 4.68 12.43
N GLU A 592 28.95 4.11 12.23
CA GLU A 592 28.01 4.52 11.18
C GLU A 592 27.33 5.87 11.47
N VAL A 593 27.77 6.61 12.49
CA VAL A 593 27.46 8.05 12.57
C VAL A 593 28.45 8.78 11.67
N GLY A 594 28.33 8.53 10.36
CA GLY A 594 29.15 9.17 9.33
C GLY A 594 29.15 10.69 9.49
N GLU A 595 30.11 11.34 8.83
CA GLU A 595 30.39 12.79 8.70
C GLU A 595 29.21 13.76 8.92
N ARG A 596 27.96 13.36 8.63
CA ARG A 596 26.71 14.05 9.02
C ARG A 596 26.53 14.32 10.52
N GLY A 597 27.12 13.53 11.42
CA GLY A 597 27.06 13.76 12.86
C GLY A 597 27.91 14.97 13.26
N GLN A 598 29.19 14.94 12.89
CA GLN A 598 30.14 16.03 13.11
C GLN A 598 29.73 17.29 12.33
N GLU A 599 29.22 17.15 11.10
CA GLU A 599 28.72 18.30 10.33
C GLU A 599 27.46 18.93 10.95
N ARG A 600 26.60 18.15 11.61
CA ARG A 600 25.46 18.68 12.38
C ARG A 600 25.89 19.43 13.62
N GLU A 601 26.92 18.94 14.30
CA GLU A 601 27.45 19.55 15.52
C GLU A 601 28.21 20.84 15.19
N TYR A 602 29.01 20.83 14.12
CA TYR A 602 29.69 22.01 13.57
C TYR A 602 28.70 23.06 13.06
N LYS A 603 27.64 22.65 12.35
CA LYS A 603 26.54 23.55 11.91
C LYS A 603 25.73 24.12 13.08
N LYS A 604 25.66 23.41 14.21
CA LYS A 604 25.00 23.88 15.43
C LYS A 604 25.84 24.96 16.11
N GLN A 605 27.14 24.71 16.30
CA GLN A 605 28.07 25.67 16.88
C GLN A 605 28.15 26.97 16.05
N ARG A 606 28.22 26.86 14.73
CA ARG A 606 28.27 28.03 13.81
C ARG A 606 26.99 28.88 13.82
N LYS A 607 25.82 28.25 14.06
CA LYS A 607 24.53 28.94 14.17
C LYS A 607 24.34 29.70 15.48
N ASP A 608 25.03 29.28 16.53
CA ASP A 608 24.97 29.97 17.81
C ASP A 608 25.91 31.19 17.85
N THR A 609 26.93 31.23 16.97
CA THR A 609 27.82 32.40 16.79
C THR A 609 27.22 33.48 15.88
N GLU A 610 26.34 33.15 14.93
CA GLU A 610 25.80 34.09 13.93
C GLU A 610 24.54 34.88 14.38
N LYS A 611 24.06 34.69 15.62
CA LYS A 611 22.87 35.39 16.15
C LYS A 611 23.18 36.77 16.77
N THR A 612 23.98 37.59 16.10
CA THR A 612 24.05 39.03 16.44
C THR A 612 23.08 39.79 15.51
N PRO A 613 22.09 40.54 16.03
CA PRO A 613 21.11 41.20 15.18
C PRO A 613 21.73 42.43 14.50
N ILE A 614 21.76 42.44 13.17
CA ILE A 614 22.05 43.65 12.37
C ILE A 614 20.72 44.15 11.81
N GLU A 615 20.35 45.38 12.18
CA GLU A 615 19.21 46.11 11.62
C GLU A 615 19.37 46.35 10.11
N LYS A 616 18.32 46.11 9.34
CA LYS A 616 18.30 46.34 7.88
C LYS A 616 17.38 47.50 7.52
N PRO A 617 17.83 48.47 6.71
CA PRO A 617 16.97 49.48 6.13
C PRO A 617 16.28 49.00 4.83
N ASP A 618 15.18 49.67 4.51
CA ASP A 618 14.22 49.39 3.45
C ASP A 618 14.82 49.41 2.02
N GLN A 619 14.77 48.26 1.34
CA GLN A 619 15.34 47.99 0.00
C GLN A 619 14.30 47.33 -0.94
N SER A 620 13.02 47.65 -0.79
CA SER A 620 11.93 46.93 -1.48
C SER A 620 11.86 47.14 -3.01
N ARG A 621 12.54 48.14 -3.59
CA ARG A 621 12.39 48.47 -5.02
C ARG A 621 13.55 48.04 -5.94
N ILE A 622 14.78 47.99 -5.43
CA ILE A 622 15.98 47.56 -6.21
C ILE A 622 16.09 46.02 -6.25
N THR A 623 15.53 45.33 -5.26
CA THR A 623 15.58 43.86 -5.13
C THR A 623 14.74 43.10 -6.17
N SER A 624 13.71 43.72 -6.77
CA SER A 624 12.82 43.02 -7.72
C SER A 624 13.44 42.80 -9.11
N MET A 625 14.34 43.67 -9.56
CA MET A 625 14.98 43.54 -10.87
C MET A 625 16.16 42.57 -10.83
N ALA A 626 17.01 42.67 -9.79
CA ALA A 626 18.11 41.73 -9.57
C ALA A 626 17.60 40.29 -9.39
N SER A 627 16.48 40.11 -8.67
CA SER A 627 15.89 38.78 -8.47
C SER A 627 15.34 38.17 -9.77
N ARG A 628 14.88 38.98 -10.74
CA ARG A 628 14.43 38.48 -12.05
C ARG A 628 15.60 38.04 -12.93
N ALA A 629 16.70 38.79 -12.94
CA ALA A 629 17.92 38.43 -13.66
C ALA A 629 18.53 37.11 -13.15
N ILE A 630 18.68 36.99 -11.83
CA ILE A 630 19.17 35.77 -11.16
C ILE A 630 18.28 34.56 -11.49
N ARG A 631 16.95 34.76 -11.51
CA ARG A 631 16.01 33.70 -11.87
C ARG A 631 16.14 33.30 -13.34
N SER A 632 16.26 34.25 -14.27
CA SER A 632 16.45 33.97 -15.70
C SER A 632 17.73 33.17 -15.96
N LYS A 633 18.86 33.53 -15.32
CA LYS A 633 20.11 32.75 -15.39
C LYS A 633 19.92 31.31 -14.93
N SER A 634 19.31 31.12 -13.75
CA SER A 634 19.09 29.78 -13.19
C SER A 634 18.18 28.92 -14.07
N VAL A 635 17.15 29.52 -14.67
CA VAL A 635 16.23 28.81 -15.57
C VAL A 635 16.93 28.42 -16.87
N LEU A 636 17.67 29.33 -17.50
CA LEU A 636 18.40 29.04 -18.74
C LEU A 636 19.48 27.95 -18.53
N SER A 637 20.22 28.00 -17.42
CA SER A 637 21.21 26.97 -17.06
C SER A 637 20.58 25.58 -16.96
N LYS A 638 19.46 25.45 -16.24
CA LYS A 638 18.74 24.17 -16.12
C LYS A 638 18.17 23.69 -17.45
N PHE A 639 17.77 24.62 -18.32
CA PHE A 639 17.30 24.30 -19.66
C PHE A 639 18.44 23.74 -20.53
N CYS A 640 19.63 24.36 -20.51
CA CYS A 640 20.83 23.84 -21.18
C CYS A 640 21.18 22.42 -20.71
N GLU A 641 21.22 22.19 -19.39
CA GLU A 641 21.47 20.85 -18.80
C GLU A 641 20.44 19.83 -19.28
N SER A 642 19.16 20.21 -19.38
CA SER A 642 18.10 19.32 -19.86
C SER A 642 18.27 18.94 -21.34
N ILE A 643 18.64 19.89 -22.21
CA ILE A 643 18.94 19.60 -23.63
C ILE A 643 20.14 18.66 -23.73
N LEU A 644 21.21 18.93 -22.98
CA LEU A 644 22.41 18.10 -22.98
C LEU A 644 22.10 16.66 -22.57
N GLN A 645 21.36 16.45 -21.49
CA GLN A 645 20.93 15.11 -21.05
C GLN A 645 20.09 14.38 -22.10
N LYS A 646 19.21 15.08 -22.84
CA LYS A 646 18.41 14.49 -23.92
C LYS A 646 19.27 14.10 -25.12
N SER A 647 20.18 14.98 -25.53
CA SER A 647 21.10 14.70 -26.65
C SER A 647 21.97 13.47 -26.37
N ALA A 648 22.49 13.32 -25.14
CA ALA A 648 23.27 12.16 -24.72
C ALA A 648 22.46 10.85 -24.81
N LYS A 649 21.18 10.86 -24.40
CA LYS A 649 20.29 9.70 -24.50
C LYS A 649 19.99 9.31 -25.95
N ILE A 650 19.71 10.29 -26.82
CA ILE A 650 19.45 10.03 -28.24
C ILE A 650 20.71 9.49 -28.91
N ARG A 651 21.89 10.04 -28.59
CA ARG A 651 23.17 9.53 -29.11
C ARG A 651 23.39 8.07 -28.74
N SER A 652 23.14 7.70 -27.48
CA SER A 652 23.22 6.31 -27.02
C SER A 652 22.22 5.40 -27.74
N LEU A 653 21.00 5.87 -27.98
CA LEU A 653 19.97 5.12 -28.70
C LEU A 653 20.35 4.93 -30.17
N VAL A 654 20.84 5.97 -30.85
CA VAL A 654 21.30 5.88 -32.24
C VAL A 654 22.43 4.86 -32.37
N GLN A 655 23.41 4.87 -31.47
CA GLN A 655 24.51 3.89 -31.47
C GLN A 655 24.01 2.45 -31.27
N ASP A 656 23.06 2.24 -30.35
CA ASP A 656 22.49 0.92 -30.09
C ASP A 656 21.67 0.42 -31.29
N LEU A 657 20.85 1.29 -31.89
CA LEU A 657 20.07 0.95 -33.08
C LEU A 657 20.97 0.62 -34.28
N GLN A 658 22.02 1.40 -34.51
CA GLN A 658 23.00 1.14 -35.58
C GLN A 658 23.73 -0.19 -35.39
N LYS A 659 23.94 -0.62 -34.14
CA LYS A 659 24.60 -1.88 -33.81
C LYS A 659 23.68 -3.08 -34.02
N ASN A 660 22.41 -2.95 -33.68
CA ASN A 660 21.48 -4.07 -33.60
C ASN A 660 20.58 -4.22 -34.85
N TYR A 661 20.46 -3.18 -35.68
CA TYR A 661 19.57 -3.17 -36.84
C TYR A 661 20.28 -2.70 -38.10
N ALA A 662 20.20 -3.52 -39.16
CA ALA A 662 20.78 -3.24 -40.48
C ALA A 662 19.73 -3.19 -41.60
N ASP A 663 18.45 -3.37 -41.29
CA ASP A 663 17.41 -3.35 -42.31
C ASP A 663 17.12 -1.92 -42.82
N PRO A 664 16.72 -1.75 -44.09
CA PRO A 664 16.49 -0.42 -44.67
C PRO A 664 15.43 0.43 -43.96
N ALA A 665 14.44 -0.19 -43.31
CA ALA A 665 13.39 0.53 -42.60
C ALA A 665 13.92 1.12 -41.28
N ALA A 666 14.71 0.34 -40.53
CA ALA A 666 15.40 0.83 -39.34
C ALA A 666 16.40 1.94 -39.68
N MET A 667 17.12 1.84 -40.80
CA MET A 667 18.06 2.90 -41.24
C MET A 667 17.38 4.24 -41.45
N LYS A 668 16.17 4.27 -42.02
CA LYS A 668 15.38 5.50 -42.18
C LYS A 668 15.01 6.15 -40.85
N SER A 669 14.68 5.33 -39.84
CA SER A 669 14.39 5.81 -38.48
C SER A 669 15.65 6.32 -37.78
N ILE A 670 16.79 5.65 -37.97
CA ILE A 670 18.10 6.08 -37.46
C ILE A 670 18.49 7.45 -38.07
N GLU A 671 18.32 7.64 -39.38
CA GLU A 671 18.57 8.92 -40.06
C GLU A 671 17.66 10.05 -39.54
N ALA A 672 16.40 9.75 -39.21
CA ALA A 672 15.50 10.70 -38.57
C ALA A 672 16.01 11.11 -37.18
N LEU A 673 16.39 10.14 -36.34
CA LEU A 673 16.96 10.38 -35.01
C LEU A 673 18.27 11.18 -35.07
N GLN A 674 19.11 10.94 -36.06
CA GLN A 674 20.34 11.70 -36.28
C GLN A 674 20.06 13.16 -36.64
N ARG A 675 19.07 13.44 -37.49
CA ARG A 675 18.64 14.81 -37.78
C ARG A 675 18.12 15.52 -36.53
N ASP A 676 17.34 14.82 -35.72
CA ASP A 676 16.84 15.34 -34.44
C ASP A 676 17.98 15.60 -33.44
N LEU A 677 19.00 14.74 -33.40
CA LEU A 677 20.19 14.93 -32.59
C LEU A 677 20.96 16.21 -32.98
N VAL A 678 21.16 16.43 -34.29
CA VAL A 678 21.82 17.66 -34.80
C VAL A 678 21.01 18.91 -34.43
N ALA A 679 19.68 18.85 -34.55
CA ALA A 679 18.81 19.96 -34.14
C ALA A 679 18.94 20.27 -32.64
N LEU A 680 18.95 19.25 -31.78
CA LEU A 680 19.11 19.41 -30.34
C LEU A 680 20.49 19.96 -29.95
N GLU A 681 21.55 19.50 -30.61
CA GLU A 681 22.92 20.01 -30.39
C GLU A 681 23.04 21.47 -30.83
N SER A 682 22.40 21.85 -31.94
CA SER A 682 22.29 23.26 -32.36
C SER A 682 21.56 24.11 -31.30
N CYS A 683 20.42 23.62 -30.77
CA CYS A 683 19.72 24.30 -29.68
C CYS A 683 20.57 24.45 -28.42
N TYR A 684 21.33 23.42 -28.05
CA TYR A 684 22.25 23.47 -26.92
C TYR A 684 23.32 24.55 -27.12
N ASN A 685 23.96 24.57 -28.29
CA ASN A 685 25.00 25.55 -28.62
C ASN A 685 24.46 26.99 -28.56
N GLN A 686 23.27 27.23 -29.12
CA GLN A 686 22.60 28.54 -29.05
C GLN A 686 22.29 28.95 -27.61
N CYS A 687 21.77 28.03 -26.78
CA CYS A 687 21.47 28.33 -25.39
C CYS A 687 22.74 28.54 -24.55
N SER A 688 23.82 27.79 -24.83
CA SER A 688 25.12 27.92 -24.19
C SER A 688 25.79 29.26 -24.53
N GLU A 689 25.76 29.66 -25.80
CA GLU A 689 26.26 30.96 -26.23
C GLU A 689 25.47 32.10 -25.58
N LEU A 690 24.13 31.98 -25.53
CA LEU A 690 23.26 32.94 -24.85
C LEU A 690 23.57 33.01 -23.34
N LEU A 691 23.86 31.88 -22.70
CA LEU A 691 24.27 31.86 -21.29
C LEU A 691 25.60 32.61 -21.10
N ALA A 692 26.60 32.35 -21.94
CA ALA A 692 27.92 33.00 -21.87
C ALA A 692 27.84 34.52 -22.14
N GLN A 693 27.07 34.93 -23.15
CA GLN A 693 26.84 36.35 -23.44
C GLN A 693 26.07 37.05 -22.32
N GLY A 694 25.14 36.36 -21.66
CA GLY A 694 24.43 36.86 -20.49
C GLY A 694 25.35 37.05 -19.27
N GLU A 695 26.30 36.14 -19.07
CA GLU A 695 27.33 36.26 -18.01
C GLU A 695 28.28 37.44 -18.25
N ALA A 696 28.66 37.69 -19.50
CA ALA A 696 29.51 38.83 -19.85
C ALA A 696 28.80 40.19 -19.71
N LYS A 697 27.46 40.22 -19.70
CA LYS A 697 26.63 41.45 -19.71
C LYS A 697 25.71 41.58 -18.49
N ASP A 698 25.99 40.86 -17.40
CA ASP A 698 25.25 40.88 -16.13
C ASP A 698 23.73 40.61 -16.22
N PHE A 699 23.27 39.82 -17.19
CA PHE A 699 21.85 39.41 -17.36
C PHE A 699 20.82 40.54 -17.15
N ASN A 700 20.94 41.65 -17.89
CA ASN A 700 19.99 42.76 -17.80
C ASN A 700 18.56 42.39 -18.29
N LYS A 701 17.61 43.35 -18.26
CA LYS A 701 16.19 43.10 -18.58
C LYS A 701 15.97 42.55 -20.01
N ASP A 702 16.76 42.99 -20.98
CA ASP A 702 16.61 42.61 -22.39
C ASP A 702 17.01 41.14 -22.60
N TRP A 703 17.97 40.66 -21.82
CA TRP A 703 18.38 39.25 -21.78
C TRP A 703 17.27 38.30 -21.32
N SER A 704 16.43 38.73 -20.38
CA SER A 704 15.31 37.92 -19.90
C SER A 704 14.35 37.58 -21.06
N GLN A 705 14.05 38.55 -21.92
CA GLN A 705 13.18 38.35 -23.09
C GLN A 705 13.83 37.49 -24.16
N GLN A 706 15.12 37.72 -24.45
CA GLN A 706 15.86 36.93 -25.44
C GLN A 706 16.00 35.47 -25.00
N SER A 707 16.29 35.22 -23.72
CA SER A 707 16.35 33.87 -23.14
C SER A 707 14.99 33.16 -23.19
N GLU A 708 13.89 33.85 -22.89
CA GLU A 708 12.55 33.27 -22.96
C GLU A 708 12.15 32.92 -24.40
N LYS A 709 12.46 33.79 -25.38
CA LYS A 709 12.21 33.52 -26.80
C LYS A 709 13.00 32.28 -27.26
N MET A 710 14.30 32.24 -26.98
CA MET A 710 15.17 31.12 -27.36
C MET A 710 14.69 29.80 -26.74
N MET A 711 14.31 29.80 -25.46
CA MET A 711 13.78 28.59 -24.80
C MET A 711 12.49 28.11 -25.44
N LYS A 712 11.60 29.03 -25.89
CA LYS A 712 10.37 28.66 -26.62
C LYS A 712 10.70 28.04 -27.98
N ASP A 713 11.59 28.64 -28.75
CA ASP A 713 12.00 28.14 -30.07
C ASP A 713 12.68 26.77 -29.96
N CYS A 714 13.56 26.59 -28.97
CA CYS A 714 14.18 25.30 -28.67
C CYS A 714 13.16 24.26 -28.19
N THR A 715 12.15 24.66 -27.42
CA THR A 715 11.08 23.75 -26.95
C THR A 715 10.23 23.25 -28.12
N LEU A 716 9.89 24.12 -29.08
CA LEU A 716 9.17 23.73 -30.29
C LEU A 716 9.99 22.75 -31.14
N THR A 717 11.30 22.99 -31.27
CA THR A 717 12.24 22.07 -31.93
C THR A 717 12.25 20.70 -31.23
N CYS A 718 12.37 20.68 -29.90
CA CYS A 718 12.33 19.44 -29.10
C CYS A 718 11.00 18.68 -29.25
N LEU A 719 9.88 19.39 -29.37
CA LEU A 719 8.56 18.78 -29.57
C LEU A 719 8.45 18.13 -30.96
N GLY A 720 9.02 18.77 -31.99
CA GLY A 720 9.15 18.19 -33.32
C GLY A 720 9.92 16.86 -33.29
N CYS A 721 11.09 16.84 -32.65
CA CYS A 721 11.88 15.62 -32.49
C CYS A 721 11.11 14.52 -31.74
N LYS A 722 10.35 14.87 -30.70
CA LYS A 722 9.56 13.89 -29.93
C LYS A 722 8.50 13.20 -30.79
N MET A 723 7.90 13.88 -31.76
CA MET A 723 6.90 13.27 -32.65
C MET A 723 7.53 12.32 -33.66
N ASN A 724 8.80 12.52 -34.04
CA ASN A 724 9.51 11.62 -34.97
C ASN A 724 10.10 10.38 -34.26
N CYS A 725 10.40 10.48 -32.95
CA CYS A 725 10.89 9.34 -32.15
C CYS A 725 9.80 8.32 -31.78
N HIS A 726 8.53 8.74 -31.75
CA HIS A 726 7.37 7.87 -31.49
C HIS A 726 6.89 7.25 -32.79
#